data_AF-Q60604-F1
#
_entry.id   AF-Q60604-F1
#
_cell.length_a   1.000
_cell.length_b   1.000
_cell.length_c   1.000
_cell.angle_alpha   90.00
_cell.angle_beta   90.00
_cell.angle_gamma   90.00
#
_symmetry.space_group_name_H-M   'P 1'
#
loop_
_entity.id
_entity.type
_entity.pdbx_description
1 polymer ?
#
loop_
_entity_poly.entity_id
_entity_poly.type
_entity_poly.pdbx_seq_one_letter_code
_entity_poly.pdbx_strand_id
1 'polypeptide(L)'
;MAQELQHPEFARAGQQAGLQVWRVEKLELVPVPQGAYGDFYVGDAYLVLHTTKSSRGFSYRLHFWLGKECSQDESTAAAIFTVQMDDYLGGKPVQSRELQGYESTDFVGYFKGGLKYKAGGVASGLNHVLTNDLTAKRLLHVKGRRVVRATEVPLSWESFNKGDCFIIDLGTEIYQWCGSSCNKYERLKASQVAIGIRDNERKGRSQLIVVEEGSEPSELMKVLGRKPELPDGDNDDDVVADISNRKMAKLYMVSDASGSMKVTLVAEENPFSMGMLLSEECFILDHGAAKQIFVWKGKNANPQERKTAMKTAEEFLQKMKYSTNTQIQVLPEGGETPIFKQFFKDWKDKDQSDGFGKVYITEKVAQIKQIPFDASKLHSSPQMAAQHNMVDDGSGGVEIWRVENSGRVQIDPSSYGEFYGGDCYIILYTYPRGQIIYTWQGANATRDELTMSAFLTVQLDRSLGGQAVQVRVSQGKEPAHLLSLFKDKPLIIYKNGTSKKEGQAPAPPTRLFQVRRNLASITRIVEVDVDANSLNSNDTFVLKLPRNNGFIWIGKGASQEEEKGAEYVADVLKCKASRIQEGKEPEEFWNSLGGRGDYQTSPLLETRAEDHPPRLYGCSNKTGRFIIEEVPGEFTQDDLAEDDVMLLDAWEQIFIWIGKDANEVEKKESVKSAKMYLETDPSGRDKRTPIVIIKQGHEPPTFTGWFLGWDSSRW
;
A
#
# COMPACT_ATOMS: atom_id res chain seq x y z
N MET A 1 38.09 8.32 -18.45
CA MET A 1 38.84 8.54 -17.20
C MET A 1 38.01 7.96 -16.08
N ALA A 2 38.53 7.02 -15.29
CA ALA A 2 37.89 6.71 -14.02
C ALA A 2 37.91 8.01 -13.22
N GLN A 3 36.75 8.57 -12.87
CA GLN A 3 36.73 9.66 -11.88
C GLN A 3 37.45 9.12 -10.66
N GLU A 4 38.50 9.81 -10.20
CA GLU A 4 39.15 9.49 -8.93
C GLU A 4 38.05 9.32 -7.88
N LEU A 5 38.07 8.18 -7.21
CA LEU A 5 37.03 7.82 -6.25
C LEU A 5 37.14 8.79 -5.07
N GLN A 6 36.28 9.81 -5.03
CA GLN A 6 36.40 10.91 -4.06
C GLN A 6 36.19 10.46 -2.61
N HIS A 7 35.42 9.39 -2.39
CA HIS A 7 35.18 8.84 -1.06
C HIS A 7 34.81 7.34 -1.13
N PRO A 8 35.28 6.46 -0.21
CA PRO A 8 35.03 5.02 -0.26
C PRO A 8 33.54 4.65 -0.28
N GLU A 9 32.71 5.37 0.46
CA GLU A 9 31.27 5.11 0.51
C GLU A 9 30.54 5.37 -0.82
N PHE A 10 31.11 6.20 -1.70
CA PHE A 10 30.52 6.45 -3.02
C PHE A 10 30.55 5.20 -3.89
N ALA A 11 31.58 4.36 -3.74
CA ALA A 11 31.63 3.07 -4.44
C ALA A 11 30.39 2.21 -4.16
N ARG A 12 29.78 2.34 -2.97
CA ARG A 12 28.61 1.55 -2.55
C ARG A 12 27.27 2.27 -2.77
N ALA A 13 27.30 3.55 -3.10
CA ALA A 13 26.10 4.36 -3.22
C ALA A 13 25.31 4.01 -4.49
N GLY A 14 24.00 3.81 -4.37
CA GLY A 14 23.08 3.72 -5.51
C GLY A 14 23.25 2.50 -6.41
N GLN A 15 23.94 1.44 -5.95
CA GLN A 15 24.13 0.20 -6.70
C GLN A 15 22.87 -0.69 -6.74
N GLN A 16 21.99 -0.55 -5.75
CA GLN A 16 20.74 -1.30 -5.63
C GLN A 16 19.62 -0.38 -5.16
N ALA A 17 18.37 -0.77 -5.45
CA ALA A 17 17.22 -0.05 -4.95
C ALA A 17 17.14 -0.15 -3.41
N GLY A 18 16.76 0.94 -2.76
CA GLY A 18 16.67 1.02 -1.30
C GLY A 18 17.11 2.37 -0.75
N LEU A 19 17.22 2.43 0.58
CA LEU A 19 17.64 3.59 1.34
C LEU A 19 19.05 3.37 1.90
N GLN A 20 19.93 4.35 1.74
CA GLN A 20 21.24 4.40 2.38
C GLN A 20 21.33 5.70 3.17
N VAL A 21 21.74 5.60 4.43
CA VAL A 21 21.87 6.75 5.33
C VAL A 21 23.31 6.80 5.85
N TRP A 22 23.94 7.95 5.73
CA TRP A 22 25.24 8.27 6.31
C TRP A 22 25.09 9.44 7.27
N ARG A 23 25.82 9.39 8.37
CA ARG A 23 26.01 10.52 9.27
C ARG A 23 27.33 11.20 8.94
N VAL A 24 27.37 12.52 9.02
CA VAL A 24 28.62 13.28 8.99
C VAL A 24 29.29 13.17 10.36
N GLU A 25 30.44 12.52 10.42
CA GLU A 25 31.24 12.40 11.64
C GLU A 25 32.66 12.88 11.35
N LYS A 26 33.13 13.91 12.06
CA LYS A 26 34.48 14.50 11.84
C LYS A 26 34.74 14.85 10.36
N LEU A 27 33.72 15.40 9.69
CA LEU A 27 33.74 15.78 8.27
C LEU A 27 33.90 14.60 7.29
N GLU A 28 33.63 13.38 7.70
CA GLU A 28 33.58 12.19 6.85
C GLU A 28 32.18 11.56 6.82
N LEU A 29 31.85 10.78 5.78
CA LEU A 29 30.58 10.05 5.73
C LEU A 29 30.71 8.67 6.39
N VAL A 30 29.97 8.47 7.48
CA VAL A 30 29.91 7.19 8.21
C VAL A 30 28.55 6.53 8.00
N PRO A 31 28.48 5.28 7.51
CA PRO A 31 27.21 4.61 7.28
C PRO A 31 26.46 4.36 8.58
N VAL A 32 25.19 4.75 8.63
CA VAL A 32 24.31 4.48 9.76
C VAL A 32 23.86 3.01 9.71
N PRO A 33 23.85 2.27 10.83
CA PRO A 33 23.28 0.92 10.86
C PRO A 33 21.80 0.94 10.50
N GLN A 34 21.32 -0.02 9.71
CA GLN A 34 19.92 -0.08 9.26
C GLN A 34 18.90 -0.02 10.40
N GLY A 35 19.21 -0.62 11.56
CA GLY A 35 18.34 -0.59 12.74
C GLY A 35 18.16 0.80 13.36
N ALA A 36 19.01 1.76 13.01
CA ALA A 36 18.93 3.16 13.45
C ALA A 36 18.38 4.10 12.35
N TYR A 37 17.88 3.56 11.22
CA TYR A 37 17.27 4.39 10.19
C TYR A 37 16.00 5.06 10.71
N GLY A 38 15.94 6.38 10.57
CA GLY A 38 14.86 7.21 11.12
C GLY A 38 15.20 7.88 12.46
N ASP A 39 16.30 7.46 13.10
CA ASP A 39 16.84 8.12 14.29
C ASP A 39 17.87 9.16 13.87
N PHE A 40 17.54 10.44 14.04
CA PHE A 40 18.40 11.57 13.71
C PHE A 40 18.79 12.31 14.99
N TYR A 41 20.08 12.57 15.15
CA TYR A 41 20.59 13.38 16.24
C TYR A 41 20.47 14.86 15.89
N VAL A 42 19.91 15.65 16.81
CA VAL A 42 19.62 17.08 16.63
C VAL A 42 20.89 17.91 16.39
N GLY A 43 22.03 17.44 16.93
CA GLY A 43 23.34 18.06 16.79
C GLY A 43 24.15 17.58 15.59
N ASP A 44 23.62 16.72 14.71
CA ASP A 44 24.38 16.13 13.60
C ASP A 44 23.79 16.53 12.22
N ALA A 45 24.60 16.34 11.17
CA ALA A 45 24.15 16.39 9.78
C ALA A 45 24.23 15.00 9.13
N TYR A 46 23.34 14.72 8.18
CA TYR A 46 23.22 13.41 7.55
C TYR A 46 23.08 13.53 6.04
N LEU A 47 23.55 12.51 5.33
CA LEU A 47 23.29 12.30 3.91
C LEU A 47 22.38 11.07 3.75
N VAL A 48 21.31 11.20 2.99
CA VAL A 48 20.32 10.13 2.75
C VAL A 48 20.13 9.97 1.24
N LEU A 49 20.41 8.78 0.73
CA LEU A 49 20.19 8.41 -0.66
C LEU A 49 19.03 7.41 -0.75
N HIS A 50 17.97 7.80 -1.44
CA HIS A 50 16.93 6.87 -1.87
C HIS A 50 17.12 6.52 -3.35
N THR A 51 17.30 5.23 -3.63
CA THR A 51 17.51 4.70 -4.98
C THR A 51 16.31 3.88 -5.41
N THR A 52 15.73 4.19 -6.56
CA THR A 52 14.63 3.42 -7.15
C THR A 52 15.09 2.82 -8.48
N LYS A 53 14.77 1.55 -8.72
CA LYS A 53 15.07 0.87 -9.98
C LYS A 53 13.84 0.91 -10.89
N SER A 54 14.03 1.37 -12.11
CA SER A 54 13.06 1.28 -13.20
C SER A 54 13.64 0.44 -14.34
N SER A 55 12.83 0.14 -15.36
CA SER A 55 13.30 -0.53 -16.59
C SER A 55 14.40 0.26 -17.31
N ARG A 56 14.47 1.58 -17.11
CA ARG A 56 15.44 2.48 -17.76
C ARG A 56 16.71 2.71 -16.93
N GLY A 57 16.84 2.05 -15.79
CA GLY A 57 17.96 2.20 -14.86
C GLY A 57 17.53 2.78 -13.51
N PHE A 58 18.49 3.29 -12.76
CA PHE A 58 18.28 3.84 -11.43
C PHE A 58 17.95 5.34 -11.46
N SER A 59 16.99 5.73 -10.63
CA SER A 59 16.71 7.12 -10.27
C SER A 59 17.11 7.36 -8.83
N TYR A 60 17.69 8.52 -8.55
CA TYR A 60 18.29 8.84 -7.26
C TYR A 60 17.64 10.09 -6.66
N ARG A 61 17.32 10.04 -5.38
CA ARG A 61 16.98 11.21 -4.58
C ARG A 61 17.98 11.32 -3.44
N LEU A 62 18.80 12.37 -3.50
CA LEU A 62 19.78 12.70 -2.48
C LEU A 62 19.19 13.77 -1.57
N HIS A 63 19.26 13.51 -0.28
CA HIS A 63 18.83 14.44 0.74
C HIS A 63 20.00 14.67 1.68
N PHE A 64 20.25 15.91 2.08
CA PHE A 64 21.08 16.17 3.24
C PHE A 64 20.21 16.80 4.32
N TRP A 65 20.20 16.14 5.47
CA TRP A 65 19.39 16.53 6.62
C TRP A 65 20.26 17.27 7.62
N LEU A 66 19.80 18.43 8.07
CA LEU A 66 20.51 19.28 9.01
C LEU A 66 19.76 19.34 10.33
N GLY A 67 20.42 18.87 11.38
CA GLY A 67 19.96 18.99 12.75
C GLY A 67 19.91 20.45 13.17
N LYS A 68 18.95 20.79 14.04
CA LYS A 68 18.76 22.17 14.52
C LYS A 68 19.99 22.71 15.29
N GLU A 69 20.79 21.81 15.85
CA GLU A 69 21.99 22.12 16.64
C GLU A 69 23.28 21.70 15.92
N CYS A 70 23.21 21.22 14.67
CA CYS A 70 24.41 20.81 13.93
C CYS A 70 25.36 21.99 13.69
N SER A 71 26.66 21.69 13.67
CA SER A 71 27.66 22.73 13.52
C SER A 71 27.75 23.23 12.07
N GLN A 72 28.34 24.42 11.87
CA GLN A 72 28.49 25.00 10.54
C GLN A 72 29.38 24.14 9.64
N ASP A 73 30.43 23.53 10.19
CA ASP A 73 31.32 22.64 9.47
C ASP A 73 30.64 21.33 9.05
N GLU A 74 29.80 20.74 9.92
CA GLU A 74 29.02 19.53 9.59
C GLU A 74 27.97 19.79 8.51
N SER A 75 27.21 20.89 8.65
CA SER A 75 26.23 21.29 7.62
C SER A 75 26.90 21.61 6.28
N THR A 76 28.07 22.26 6.31
CA THR A 76 28.89 22.51 5.11
C THR A 76 29.39 21.20 4.50
N ALA A 77 29.89 20.26 5.30
CA ALA A 77 30.35 18.96 4.84
C ALA A 77 29.21 18.16 4.21
N ALA A 78 28.02 18.13 4.82
CA ALA A 78 26.85 17.45 4.26
C ALA A 78 26.45 18.00 2.88
N ALA A 79 26.48 19.34 2.71
CA ALA A 79 26.24 19.98 1.43
C ALA A 79 27.32 19.63 0.38
N ILE A 80 28.60 19.66 0.78
CA ILE A 80 29.72 19.27 -0.11
C ILE A 80 29.57 17.81 -0.55
N PHE A 81 29.35 16.88 0.39
CA PHE A 81 29.16 15.47 0.08
C PHE A 81 27.97 15.21 -0.83
N THR A 82 26.89 15.98 -0.69
CA THR A 82 25.74 15.90 -1.60
C THR A 82 26.15 16.23 -3.04
N VAL A 83 26.91 17.30 -3.24
CA VAL A 83 27.40 17.71 -4.57
C VAL A 83 28.37 16.67 -5.15
N GLN A 84 29.30 16.18 -4.33
CA GLN A 84 30.26 15.16 -4.75
C GLN A 84 29.58 13.84 -5.12
N MET A 85 28.57 13.41 -4.35
CA MET A 85 27.77 12.22 -4.63
C MET A 85 26.91 12.39 -5.88
N ASP A 86 26.35 13.59 -6.11
CA ASP A 86 25.63 13.91 -7.36
C ASP A 86 26.56 13.79 -8.58
N ASP A 87 27.74 14.41 -8.52
CA ASP A 87 28.76 14.31 -9.56
C ASP A 87 29.17 12.85 -9.82
N TYR A 88 29.35 12.05 -8.76
CA TYR A 88 29.68 10.63 -8.85
C TYR A 88 28.56 9.79 -9.48
N LEU A 89 27.30 10.10 -9.17
CA LEU A 89 26.11 9.46 -9.77
C LEU A 89 25.76 10.05 -11.15
N GLY A 90 26.64 10.89 -11.70
CA GLY A 90 26.58 11.40 -13.07
C GLY A 90 25.59 12.55 -13.27
N GLY A 91 25.35 13.38 -12.26
CA GLY A 91 24.45 14.54 -12.39
C GLY A 91 22.96 14.18 -12.30
N LYS A 92 22.64 12.91 -12.03
CA LYS A 92 21.26 12.35 -12.09
C LYS A 92 20.41 12.58 -10.84
N PRO A 93 20.97 12.63 -9.62
CA PRO A 93 20.15 12.83 -8.43
C PRO A 93 19.40 14.16 -8.41
N VAL A 94 18.17 14.09 -7.88
CA VAL A 94 17.51 15.27 -7.31
C VAL A 94 18.08 15.49 -5.92
N GLN A 95 18.62 16.67 -5.65
CA GLN A 95 19.11 17.04 -4.32
C GLN A 95 18.01 17.76 -3.54
N SER A 96 17.84 17.44 -2.27
CA SER A 96 16.92 18.14 -1.37
C SER A 96 17.63 18.50 -0.07
N ARG A 97 17.51 19.76 0.35
CA ARG A 97 17.91 20.20 1.69
C ARG A 97 16.77 19.94 2.65
N GLU A 98 17.02 19.09 3.63
CA GLU A 98 16.07 18.74 4.67
C GLU A 98 16.50 19.42 5.98
N LEU A 99 15.57 20.13 6.61
CA LEU A 99 15.83 20.80 7.89
C LEU A 99 15.00 20.10 8.95
N GLN A 100 15.58 19.89 10.14
CA GLN A 100 14.86 19.28 11.25
C GLN A 100 13.49 19.93 11.48
N GLY A 101 12.44 19.11 11.48
CA GLY A 101 11.05 19.52 11.68
C GLY A 101 10.36 20.11 10.45
N TYR A 102 11.10 20.39 9.38
CA TYR A 102 10.63 20.93 8.11
C TYR A 102 11.03 20.02 6.95
N GLU A 103 11.09 18.71 7.15
CA GLU A 103 11.45 17.77 6.09
C GLU A 103 10.33 17.59 5.07
N SER A 104 10.71 17.32 3.83
CA SER A 104 9.82 17.04 2.72
C SER A 104 8.99 15.77 2.95
N THR A 105 7.81 15.70 2.33
CA THR A 105 6.94 14.52 2.38
C THR A 105 7.62 13.28 1.80
N ASP A 106 8.42 13.45 0.74
CA ASP A 106 9.24 12.40 0.17
C ASP A 106 10.23 11.83 1.21
N PHE A 107 10.97 12.71 1.90
CA PHE A 107 11.94 12.29 2.92
C PHE A 107 11.30 11.54 4.09
N VAL A 108 10.23 12.11 4.64
CA VAL A 108 9.43 11.49 5.71
C VAL A 108 8.91 10.12 5.27
N GLY A 109 8.48 10.01 4.00
CA GLY A 109 7.92 8.80 3.42
C GLY A 109 8.87 7.60 3.41
N TYR A 110 10.19 7.82 3.48
CA TYR A 110 11.20 6.75 3.54
C TYR A 110 11.22 6.04 4.90
N PHE A 111 10.88 6.75 5.99
CA PHE A 111 10.98 6.23 7.35
C PHE A 111 9.60 5.80 7.86
N LYS A 112 9.16 4.60 7.48
CA LYS A 112 7.81 4.10 7.82
C LYS A 112 7.54 4.05 9.34
N GLY A 113 8.58 3.80 10.15
CA GLY A 113 8.50 3.88 11.62
C GLY A 113 8.32 5.30 12.19
N GLY A 114 8.42 6.34 11.34
CA GLY A 114 8.46 7.75 11.74
C GLY A 114 9.89 8.27 11.93
N LEU A 115 10.02 9.59 11.95
CA LEU A 115 11.26 10.29 12.30
C LEU A 115 11.33 10.47 13.82
N LYS A 116 12.49 10.15 14.41
CA LYS A 116 12.81 10.40 15.81
C LYS A 116 13.98 11.36 15.91
N TYR A 117 13.82 12.46 16.63
CA TYR A 117 14.90 13.39 16.93
C TYR A 117 15.46 13.10 18.33
N LYS A 118 16.74 12.75 18.39
CA LYS A 118 17.46 12.43 19.63
C LYS A 118 18.37 13.59 20.02
N ALA A 119 18.43 13.90 21.31
CA ALA A 119 19.33 14.95 21.80
C ALA A 119 20.81 14.55 21.62
N GLY A 120 21.68 15.54 21.41
CA GLY A 120 23.12 15.34 21.21
C GLY A 120 23.49 15.01 19.75
N GLY A 121 24.61 14.30 19.57
CA GLY A 121 25.22 13.99 18.27
C GLY A 121 26.57 13.30 18.42
N VAL A 122 27.25 12.98 17.31
CA VAL A 122 28.68 12.64 17.37
C VAL A 122 29.47 13.92 17.49
N ALA A 123 30.28 13.99 18.53
CA ALA A 123 31.16 15.12 18.81
C ALA A 123 32.00 15.51 17.58
N SER A 124 31.79 16.72 17.06
CA SER A 124 32.89 17.56 16.60
C SER A 124 33.79 18.02 17.78
N GLY A 125 33.32 17.85 19.02
CA GLY A 125 34.13 18.06 20.23
C GLY A 125 33.48 17.87 21.60
N LEU A 126 32.15 17.69 21.74
CA LEU A 126 31.48 17.44 23.04
C LEU A 126 30.19 16.58 22.90
N ASN A 127 29.92 15.76 23.92
CA ASN A 127 28.76 14.87 24.21
C ASN A 127 28.51 13.64 23.32
N HIS A 128 28.78 12.45 23.88
CA HIS A 128 28.50 11.12 23.32
C HIS A 128 27.27 10.49 24.02
N VAL A 129 26.26 10.02 23.27
CA VAL A 129 25.12 9.26 23.83
C VAL A 129 25.26 7.76 23.50
N LEU A 130 25.27 6.92 24.52
CA LEU A 130 25.36 5.45 24.39
C LEU A 130 24.00 4.82 24.00
N THR A 131 23.93 4.22 22.81
CA THR A 131 22.80 3.40 22.35
C THR A 131 22.88 1.97 22.91
N ASN A 132 22.45 1.76 24.16
CA ASN A 132 22.01 0.47 24.74
C ASN A 132 21.78 0.57 26.27
N ASP A 133 21.61 1.77 26.79
CA ASP A 133 21.55 1.99 28.22
C ASP A 133 20.17 1.59 28.78
N LEU A 134 20.13 0.53 29.60
CA LEU A 134 18.95 0.19 30.40
C LEU A 134 18.68 1.23 31.52
N THR A 135 19.57 2.20 31.71
CA THR A 135 19.38 3.33 32.62
C THR A 135 18.82 4.59 31.94
N ALA A 136 18.45 4.50 30.66
CA ALA A 136 17.87 5.61 29.91
C ALA A 136 16.63 6.19 30.60
N LYS A 137 16.59 7.52 30.71
CA LYS A 137 15.44 8.29 31.16
C LYS A 137 15.24 9.46 30.22
N ARG A 138 14.26 9.34 29.31
CA ARG A 138 13.94 10.40 28.35
C ARG A 138 12.45 10.48 28.07
N LEU A 139 12.03 11.64 27.57
CA LEU A 139 10.67 11.89 27.12
C LEU A 139 10.69 12.27 25.65
N LEU A 140 9.84 11.63 24.85
CA LEU A 140 9.62 12.03 23.46
C LEU A 140 8.22 12.62 23.31
N HIS A 141 8.13 13.80 22.73
CA HIS A 141 6.87 14.45 22.34
C HIS A 141 6.50 14.04 20.92
N VAL A 142 5.30 13.46 20.74
CA VAL A 142 4.77 12.97 19.47
C VAL A 142 3.68 13.90 18.98
N LYS A 143 3.95 14.65 17.91
CA LYS A 143 3.07 15.70 17.38
C LYS A 143 2.95 15.68 15.86
N GLY A 144 1.76 15.96 15.35
CA GLY A 144 1.48 16.25 13.94
C GLY A 144 0.19 15.62 13.41
N ARG A 145 -0.22 16.00 12.19
CA ARG A 145 -1.44 15.49 11.55
C ARG A 145 -1.17 14.73 10.26
N ARG A 146 -0.58 15.40 9.26
CA ARG A 146 -0.18 14.76 7.98
C ARG A 146 1.18 14.06 8.11
N VAL A 147 2.10 14.69 8.84
CA VAL A 147 3.42 14.15 9.16
C VAL A 147 3.61 14.24 10.67
N VAL A 148 3.58 13.10 11.35
CA VAL A 148 3.75 12.99 12.80
C VAL A 148 5.20 12.67 13.14
N ARG A 149 5.79 13.39 14.09
CA ARG A 149 7.22 13.31 14.49
C ARG A 149 7.35 13.07 15.99
N ALA A 150 8.43 12.39 16.41
CA ALA A 150 8.77 12.19 17.83
C ALA A 150 10.04 12.97 18.19
N THR A 151 9.97 13.91 19.13
CA THR A 151 11.07 14.81 19.50
C THR A 151 11.45 14.62 20.96
N GLU A 152 12.73 14.43 21.27
CA GLU A 152 13.18 14.39 22.66
C GLU A 152 13.02 15.76 23.36
N VAL A 153 12.38 15.76 24.52
CA VAL A 153 12.07 16.93 25.34
C VAL A 153 12.42 16.66 26.82
N PRO A 154 12.54 17.69 27.68
CA PRO A 154 12.82 17.47 29.09
C PRO A 154 11.82 16.52 29.75
N LEU A 155 12.30 15.54 30.53
CA LEU A 155 11.47 14.61 31.29
C LEU A 155 10.83 15.31 32.50
N SER A 156 9.81 16.12 32.23
CA SER A 156 9.07 16.94 33.19
C SER A 156 7.63 17.12 32.71
N TRP A 157 6.70 17.29 33.65
CA TRP A 157 5.30 17.61 33.34
C TRP A 157 5.12 18.91 32.54
N GLU A 158 6.08 19.83 32.61
CA GLU A 158 6.07 21.09 31.83
C GLU A 158 6.14 20.85 30.31
N SER A 159 6.65 19.70 29.87
CA SER A 159 6.69 19.32 28.45
C SER A 159 5.35 18.79 27.93
N PHE A 160 4.44 18.37 28.83
CA PHE A 160 3.20 17.70 28.45
C PHE A 160 2.09 18.68 28.13
N ASN A 161 1.19 18.26 27.24
CA ASN A 161 -0.06 18.96 26.95
C ASN A 161 -1.16 17.93 26.66
N LYS A 162 -2.42 18.37 26.66
CA LYS A 162 -3.59 17.50 26.45
C LYS A 162 -3.81 17.09 24.99
N GLY A 163 -3.23 17.84 24.04
CA GLY A 163 -3.50 17.71 22.61
C GLY A 163 -2.56 16.79 21.85
N ASP A 164 -1.52 16.24 22.49
CA ASP A 164 -0.49 15.44 21.83
C ASP A 164 -0.23 14.10 22.57
N CYS A 165 0.54 13.21 21.96
CA CYS A 165 1.03 11.99 22.61
C CYS A 165 2.48 12.15 23.08
N PHE A 166 2.87 11.38 24.08
CA PHE A 166 4.23 11.37 24.62
C PHE A 166 4.72 9.93 24.85
N ILE A 167 6.02 9.70 24.73
CA ILE A 167 6.65 8.41 25.03
C ILE A 167 7.68 8.62 26.11
N ILE A 168 7.44 8.03 27.27
CA ILE A 168 8.34 8.07 28.43
C ILE A 168 9.13 6.77 28.43
N ASP A 169 10.43 6.86 28.19
CA ASP A 169 11.33 5.72 28.11
C ASP A 169 12.21 5.67 29.35
N LEU A 170 11.96 4.67 30.20
CA LEU A 170 12.62 4.45 31.49
C LEU A 170 13.51 3.19 31.45
N GLY A 171 13.89 2.73 30.26
CA GLY A 171 14.79 1.59 30.06
C GLY A 171 14.08 0.23 30.13
N THR A 172 13.59 -0.17 31.31
CA THR A 172 12.85 -1.44 31.51
C THR A 172 11.36 -1.34 31.20
N GLU A 173 10.83 -0.12 31.24
CA GLU A 173 9.44 0.20 30.93
C GLU A 173 9.40 1.39 29.96
N ILE A 174 8.51 1.29 28.98
CA ILE A 174 8.20 2.36 28.03
C ILE A 174 6.72 2.64 28.19
N TYR A 175 6.39 3.89 28.48
CA TYR A 175 5.02 4.36 28.62
C TYR A 175 4.64 5.21 27.40
N GLN A 176 3.61 4.80 26.67
CA GLN A 176 2.95 5.67 25.71
C GLN A 176 1.86 6.43 26.45
N TRP A 177 2.10 7.70 26.77
CA TRP A 177 1.11 8.57 27.39
C TRP A 177 0.31 9.31 26.31
N CYS A 178 -1.01 9.24 26.37
CA CYS A 178 -1.90 9.86 25.40
C CYS A 178 -2.71 10.98 26.05
N GLY A 179 -2.54 12.22 25.56
CA GLY A 179 -3.38 13.34 25.98
C GLY A 179 -4.84 13.11 25.60
N SER A 180 -5.76 13.63 26.43
CA SER A 180 -7.22 13.48 26.25
C SER A 180 -7.74 14.01 24.92
N SER A 181 -7.02 14.94 24.29
CA SER A 181 -7.36 15.58 23.01
C SER A 181 -6.38 15.22 21.88
N CYS A 182 -5.50 14.23 22.07
CA CYS A 182 -4.56 13.79 21.03
C CYS A 182 -5.28 13.22 19.80
N ASN A 183 -4.72 13.45 18.62
CA ASN A 183 -5.36 13.00 17.39
C ASN A 183 -5.02 11.53 17.07
N LYS A 184 -5.86 10.88 16.25
CA LYS A 184 -5.70 9.45 15.89
C LYS A 184 -4.36 9.13 15.22
N TYR A 185 -3.78 10.08 14.48
CA TYR A 185 -2.51 9.90 13.77
C TYR A 185 -1.33 9.95 14.75
N GLU A 186 -1.37 10.84 15.73
CA GLU A 186 -0.42 10.91 16.85
C GLU A 186 -0.43 9.63 17.65
N ARG A 187 -1.61 9.15 18.04
CA ARG A 187 -1.75 7.90 18.81
C ARG A 187 -1.15 6.70 18.08
N LEU A 188 -1.46 6.55 16.80
CA LEU A 188 -0.93 5.46 15.98
C LEU A 188 0.59 5.58 15.80
N LYS A 189 1.11 6.79 15.58
CA LYS A 189 2.55 7.02 15.46
C LYS A 189 3.27 6.79 16.77
N ALA A 190 2.71 7.24 17.90
CA ALA A 190 3.29 7.02 19.23
C ALA A 190 3.44 5.53 19.52
N SER A 191 2.43 4.72 19.16
CA SER A 191 2.52 3.26 19.26
C SER A 191 3.64 2.68 18.38
N GLN A 192 3.77 3.13 17.13
CA GLN A 192 4.85 2.68 16.23
C GLN A 192 6.24 3.01 16.79
N VAL A 193 6.43 4.24 17.26
CA VAL A 193 7.69 4.71 17.82
C VAL A 193 8.03 3.96 19.11
N ALA A 194 7.05 3.76 19.99
CA ALA A 194 7.25 3.05 21.26
C ALA A 194 7.56 1.56 21.06
N ILE A 195 6.86 0.89 20.14
CA ILE A 195 7.18 -0.48 19.70
C ILE A 195 8.59 -0.53 19.11
N GLY A 196 8.95 0.44 18.27
CA GLY A 196 10.29 0.54 17.68
C GLY A 196 11.39 0.70 18.73
N ILE A 197 11.18 1.52 19.76
CA ILE A 197 12.12 1.66 20.88
C ILE A 197 12.24 0.32 21.63
N ARG A 198 11.11 -0.32 21.95
CA ARG A 198 11.09 -1.64 22.62
C ARG A 198 11.89 -2.68 21.84
N ASP A 199 11.59 -2.83 20.56
CA ASP A 199 12.12 -3.92 19.74
C ASP A 199 13.57 -3.65 19.30
N ASN A 200 13.88 -2.43 18.87
CA ASN A 200 15.18 -2.11 18.28
C ASN A 200 16.18 -1.57 19.30
N GLU A 201 15.74 -0.73 20.24
CA GLU A 201 16.63 -0.08 21.23
C GLU A 201 16.74 -0.87 22.54
N ARG A 202 15.68 -1.60 22.94
CA ARG A 202 15.66 -2.46 24.14
C ARG A 202 15.80 -3.96 23.84
N LYS A 203 15.81 -4.34 22.57
CA LYS A 203 15.86 -5.75 22.10
C LYS A 203 14.72 -6.61 22.65
N GLY A 204 13.52 -6.03 22.73
CA GLY A 204 12.31 -6.69 23.24
C GLY A 204 12.24 -6.85 24.76
N ARG A 205 13.23 -6.38 25.52
CA ARG A 205 13.32 -6.60 26.98
C ARG A 205 12.50 -5.62 27.83
N SER A 206 11.98 -4.56 27.22
CA SER A 206 11.19 -3.55 27.92
C SER A 206 9.70 -3.87 27.81
N GLN A 207 8.94 -3.62 28.88
CA GLN A 207 7.49 -3.65 28.81
C GLN A 207 6.97 -2.35 28.18
N LEU A 208 5.99 -2.45 27.27
CA LEU A 208 5.30 -1.30 26.68
C LEU A 208 3.91 -1.18 27.32
N ILE A 209 3.61 -0.02 27.89
CA ILE A 209 2.35 0.26 28.60
C ILE A 209 1.72 1.51 27.97
N VAL A 210 0.47 1.41 27.54
CA VAL A 210 -0.30 2.58 27.06
C VAL A 210 -1.04 3.18 28.25
N VAL A 211 -0.94 4.49 28.42
CA VAL A 211 -1.50 5.26 29.52
C VAL A 211 -2.34 6.39 28.95
N GLU A 212 -3.61 6.42 29.32
CA GLU A 212 -4.49 7.56 29.02
C GLU A 212 -4.30 8.66 30.06
N GLU A 213 -4.43 9.92 29.64
CA GLU A 213 -4.47 11.06 30.54
C GLU A 213 -5.46 10.83 31.70
N GLY A 214 -4.96 10.92 32.95
CA GLY A 214 -5.76 10.73 34.16
C GLY A 214 -5.74 9.30 34.71
N SER A 215 -5.14 8.34 33.99
CA SER A 215 -4.97 6.95 34.41
C SER A 215 -3.50 6.60 34.67
N GLU A 216 -2.67 7.59 35.07
CA GLU A 216 -1.24 7.40 35.26
C GLU A 216 -0.92 6.45 36.44
N PRO A 217 -0.15 5.36 36.22
CA PRO A 217 0.19 4.43 37.28
C PRO A 217 1.15 5.05 38.32
N SER A 218 1.14 4.52 39.54
CA SER A 218 1.97 5.03 40.65
C SER A 218 3.46 5.06 40.35
N GLU A 219 3.96 4.10 39.57
CA GLU A 219 5.38 4.04 39.19
C GLU A 219 5.78 5.20 38.25
N LEU A 220 4.91 5.57 37.32
CA LEU A 220 5.12 6.73 36.45
C LEU A 220 5.12 8.04 37.26
N MET A 221 4.19 8.14 38.22
CA MET A 221 4.07 9.30 39.11
C MET A 221 5.26 9.46 40.06
N LYS A 222 5.96 8.38 40.43
CA LYS A 222 7.22 8.48 41.20
C LYS A 222 8.34 9.13 40.39
N VAL A 223 8.33 8.99 39.06
CA VAL A 223 9.38 9.54 38.18
C VAL A 223 9.09 10.99 37.81
N LEU A 224 7.86 11.32 37.42
CA LEU A 224 7.48 12.67 36.98
C LEU A 224 7.05 13.60 38.13
N GLY A 225 6.75 13.03 39.31
CA GLY A 225 6.18 13.77 40.43
C GLY A 225 4.68 14.04 40.27
N ARG A 226 4.14 14.93 41.13
CA ARG A 226 2.71 15.30 41.11
C ARG A 226 2.34 16.00 39.80
N LYS A 227 1.33 15.47 39.12
CA LYS A 227 0.82 15.98 37.85
C LYS A 227 0.08 17.32 38.06
N PRO A 228 0.50 18.41 37.37
CA PRO A 228 -0.23 19.67 37.35
C PRO A 228 -1.40 19.64 36.35
N GLU A 229 -2.18 20.72 36.27
CA GLU A 229 -3.10 20.92 35.15
C GLU A 229 -2.30 21.21 33.87
N LEU A 230 -2.49 20.39 32.84
CA LEU A 230 -1.77 20.49 31.57
C LEU A 230 -2.49 21.45 30.61
N PRO A 231 -1.74 22.22 29.80
CA PRO A 231 -2.32 23.11 28.80
C PRO A 231 -2.98 22.32 27.65
N ASP A 232 -3.92 22.96 26.97
CA ASP A 232 -4.47 22.44 25.71
C ASP A 232 -3.41 22.49 24.60
N GLY A 233 -3.49 21.57 23.64
CA GLY A 233 -2.58 21.55 22.49
C GLY A 233 -2.95 22.59 21.42
N ASP A 234 -1.94 23.11 20.74
CA ASP A 234 -2.10 24.10 19.66
C ASP A 234 -2.47 23.42 18.33
N ASN A 235 -3.54 23.89 17.66
CA ASN A 235 -4.15 23.26 16.48
C ASN A 235 -4.38 24.22 15.29
N ASP A 236 -4.03 25.51 15.41
CA ASP A 236 -4.63 26.58 14.58
C ASP A 236 -3.93 26.92 13.24
N ASP A 237 -2.82 26.26 12.88
CA ASP A 237 -2.04 26.68 11.69
C ASP A 237 -2.29 25.88 10.38
N ASP A 238 -3.16 24.86 10.39
CA ASP A 238 -3.26 23.92 9.27
C ASP A 238 -4.10 24.44 8.07
N VAL A 239 -5.07 25.34 8.29
CA VAL A 239 -6.04 25.73 7.24
C VAL A 239 -5.69 27.07 6.59
N VAL A 240 -5.07 27.98 7.34
CA VAL A 240 -4.69 29.32 6.83
C VAL A 240 -3.48 29.24 5.89
N ALA A 241 -2.62 28.23 6.07
CA ALA A 241 -1.46 27.99 5.20
C ALA A 241 -1.85 27.47 3.80
N ASP A 242 -2.94 26.72 3.66
CA ASP A 242 -3.32 26.10 2.38
C ASP A 242 -3.89 27.12 1.36
N ILE A 243 -4.40 28.28 1.82
CA ILE A 243 -5.09 29.24 0.94
C ILE A 243 -4.14 30.29 0.33
N SER A 244 -3.05 30.67 1.02
CA SER A 244 -2.13 31.72 0.52
C SER A 244 -1.10 31.21 -0.50
N ASN A 245 -0.88 29.90 -0.61
CA ASN A 245 0.21 29.33 -1.39
C ASN A 245 -0.03 29.19 -2.91
N ARG A 246 -1.24 29.48 -3.42
CA ARG A 246 -1.59 29.17 -4.82
C ARG A 246 -1.24 30.24 -5.88
N LYS A 247 -0.67 31.41 -5.54
CA LYS A 247 -0.51 32.53 -6.51
C LYS A 247 0.81 33.32 -6.52
N MET A 248 1.92 32.87 -5.94
CA MET A 248 3.15 33.68 -5.94
C MET A 248 4.44 32.88 -6.13
N ALA A 249 4.57 32.11 -7.21
CA ALA A 249 5.89 31.64 -7.63
C ALA A 249 6.50 32.59 -8.66
N LYS A 250 7.79 32.91 -8.52
CA LYS A 250 8.60 33.68 -9.48
C LYS A 250 9.69 32.80 -10.09
N LEU A 251 10.10 33.08 -11.33
CA LEU A 251 11.19 32.37 -11.99
C LEU A 251 12.36 33.30 -12.26
N TYR A 252 13.54 32.91 -11.83
CA TYR A 252 14.80 33.61 -12.04
C TYR A 252 15.78 32.74 -12.82
N MET A 253 16.63 33.34 -13.65
CA MET A 253 17.75 32.69 -14.33
C MET A 253 19.05 33.03 -13.60
N VAL A 254 19.86 32.01 -13.38
CA VAL A 254 21.20 32.06 -12.81
C VAL A 254 22.19 31.85 -13.94
N SER A 255 22.94 32.89 -14.28
CA SER A 255 23.87 32.88 -15.41
C SER A 255 25.17 33.56 -15.03
N ASP A 256 26.31 32.99 -15.43
CA ASP A 256 27.63 33.60 -15.29
C ASP A 256 28.13 34.34 -16.54
N ALA A 257 27.31 34.40 -17.61
CA ALA A 257 27.68 34.95 -18.92
C ALA A 257 28.25 36.39 -18.88
N SER A 258 27.99 37.14 -17.81
CA SER A 258 28.55 38.49 -17.61
C SER A 258 29.95 38.53 -16.97
N GLY A 259 30.59 37.37 -16.79
CA GLY A 259 31.87 37.21 -16.09
C GLY A 259 31.73 37.05 -14.57
N SER A 260 30.51 37.16 -14.04
CA SER A 260 30.16 36.86 -12.65
C SER A 260 28.73 36.31 -12.59
N MET A 261 28.50 35.43 -11.61
CA MET A 261 27.21 34.77 -11.38
C MET A 261 26.13 35.81 -11.03
N LYS A 262 25.09 35.93 -11.87
CA LYS A 262 23.97 36.84 -11.66
C LYS A 262 22.64 36.10 -11.67
N VAL A 263 21.75 36.53 -10.77
CA VAL A 263 20.36 36.08 -10.70
C VAL A 263 19.46 37.16 -11.29
N THR A 264 18.79 36.86 -12.41
CA THR A 264 17.92 37.78 -13.16
C THR A 264 16.49 37.26 -13.20
N LEU A 265 15.50 38.15 -13.09
CA LEU A 265 14.09 37.76 -13.11
C LEU A 265 13.65 37.44 -14.53
N VAL A 266 13.08 36.25 -14.74
CA VAL A 266 12.58 35.76 -16.04
C VAL A 266 11.07 35.90 -16.13
N ALA A 267 10.36 35.58 -15.04
CA ALA A 267 8.91 35.68 -14.98
C ALA A 267 8.44 36.04 -13.56
N GLU A 268 7.50 36.97 -13.46
CA GLU A 268 6.97 37.48 -12.19
C GLU A 268 5.92 36.57 -11.55
N GLU A 269 5.30 35.68 -12.33
CA GLU A 269 4.21 34.84 -11.87
C GLU A 269 4.14 33.52 -12.66
N ASN A 270 3.69 32.47 -11.97
CA ASN A 270 3.36 31.18 -12.57
C ASN A 270 1.90 31.17 -13.09
N PRO A 271 1.54 30.32 -14.08
CA PRO A 271 2.35 29.25 -14.63
C PRO A 271 3.34 29.69 -15.71
N PHE A 272 4.59 29.26 -15.58
CA PHE A 272 5.69 29.53 -16.51
C PHE A 272 5.56 28.69 -17.80
N SER A 273 6.32 29.03 -18.84
CA SER A 273 6.49 28.15 -20.00
C SER A 273 7.75 27.29 -19.83
N MET A 274 7.69 26.00 -20.16
CA MET A 274 8.85 25.10 -20.18
C MET A 274 9.96 25.66 -21.09
N GLY A 275 9.58 26.35 -22.17
CA GLY A 275 10.52 27.01 -23.08
C GLY A 275 11.31 28.17 -22.45
N MET A 276 10.98 28.60 -21.23
CA MET A 276 11.79 29.55 -20.45
C MET A 276 13.01 28.91 -19.82
N LEU A 277 13.02 27.58 -19.60
CA LEU A 277 14.14 26.85 -19.01
C LEU A 277 15.16 26.49 -20.09
N LEU A 278 16.15 27.36 -20.27
CA LEU A 278 17.25 27.16 -21.21
C LEU A 278 18.20 26.07 -20.69
N SER A 279 18.46 25.04 -21.49
CA SER A 279 19.35 23.93 -21.12
C SER A 279 20.77 24.37 -20.77
N GLU A 280 21.20 25.54 -21.23
CA GLU A 280 22.52 26.13 -21.03
C GLU A 280 22.65 26.89 -19.71
N GLU A 281 21.58 27.04 -18.93
CA GLU A 281 21.56 27.90 -17.74
C GLU A 281 20.92 27.17 -16.53
N CYS A 282 21.13 27.71 -15.35
CA CYS A 282 20.41 27.30 -14.14
C CYS A 282 19.26 28.28 -13.84
N PHE A 283 18.20 27.82 -13.17
CA PHE A 283 17.04 28.66 -12.84
C PHE A 283 16.63 28.47 -11.39
N ILE A 284 16.17 29.53 -10.73
CA ILE A 284 15.55 29.48 -9.40
C ILE A 284 14.05 29.70 -9.58
N LEU A 285 13.26 28.71 -9.19
CA LEU A 285 11.83 28.86 -8.98
C LEU A 285 11.59 29.24 -7.52
N ASP A 286 11.28 30.51 -7.31
CA ASP A 286 11.03 31.10 -6.01
C ASP A 286 9.56 30.92 -5.63
N HIS A 287 9.31 29.97 -4.73
CA HIS A 287 8.03 29.84 -4.02
C HIS A 287 8.24 30.05 -2.52
N GLY A 288 9.19 30.92 -2.15
CA GLY A 288 9.67 31.09 -0.77
C GLY A 288 8.57 31.50 0.22
N ALA A 289 7.49 32.15 -0.26
CA ALA A 289 6.29 32.41 0.54
C ALA A 289 5.63 31.12 1.09
N ALA A 290 5.71 30.02 0.34
CA ALA A 290 5.28 28.68 0.75
C ALA A 290 6.39 27.88 1.44
N LYS A 291 7.49 28.54 1.85
CA LYS A 291 8.68 27.93 2.44
C LYS A 291 9.31 26.85 1.55
N GLN A 292 9.25 27.00 0.23
CA GLN A 292 9.93 26.10 -0.71
C GLN A 292 10.55 26.89 -1.88
N ILE A 293 11.77 26.54 -2.27
CA ILE A 293 12.40 27.04 -3.50
C ILE A 293 13.01 25.87 -4.28
N PHE A 294 13.06 26.01 -5.60
CA PHE A 294 13.68 25.02 -6.48
C PHE A 294 14.82 25.65 -7.27
N VAL A 295 15.89 24.90 -7.51
CA VAL A 295 16.91 25.24 -8.49
C VAL A 295 16.92 24.20 -9.58
N TRP A 296 16.63 24.58 -10.80
CA TRP A 296 16.70 23.72 -11.97
C TRP A 296 18.05 23.89 -12.66
N LYS A 297 18.77 22.80 -12.92
CA LYS A 297 20.08 22.77 -13.54
C LYS A 297 19.95 22.31 -14.99
N GLY A 298 20.15 23.21 -15.94
CA GLY A 298 20.19 22.86 -17.35
C GLY A 298 21.26 21.81 -17.64
N LYS A 299 20.97 20.86 -18.54
CA LYS A 299 21.90 19.76 -18.84
C LYS A 299 23.22 20.26 -19.45
N ASN A 300 23.16 21.37 -20.17
CA ASN A 300 24.28 22.05 -20.84
C ASN A 300 24.83 23.22 -20.01
N ALA A 301 24.24 23.52 -18.85
CA ALA A 301 24.75 24.55 -17.95
C ALA A 301 26.17 24.25 -17.51
N ASN A 302 26.96 25.30 -17.31
CA ASN A 302 28.38 25.10 -17.13
C ASN A 302 28.66 24.37 -15.79
N PRO A 303 29.77 23.63 -15.69
CA PRO A 303 30.04 22.84 -14.48
C PRO A 303 30.11 23.66 -13.19
N GLN A 304 30.50 24.93 -13.26
CA GLN A 304 30.61 25.81 -12.10
C GLN A 304 29.22 26.23 -11.60
N GLU A 305 28.32 26.65 -12.49
CA GLU A 305 26.91 26.96 -12.20
C GLU A 305 26.20 25.79 -11.54
N ARG A 306 26.36 24.58 -12.09
CA ARG A 306 25.73 23.37 -11.56
C ARG A 306 26.24 23.01 -10.16
N LYS A 307 27.53 23.23 -9.89
CA LYS A 307 28.17 22.95 -8.58
C LYS A 307 27.78 23.98 -7.52
N THR A 308 27.52 25.22 -7.91
CA THR A 308 27.13 26.28 -6.98
C THR A 308 25.62 26.36 -6.74
N ALA A 309 24.80 25.57 -7.44
CA ALA A 309 23.34 25.63 -7.40
C ALA A 309 22.73 25.72 -5.98
N MET A 310 23.18 24.86 -5.05
CA MET A 310 22.73 24.89 -3.65
C MET A 310 23.11 26.21 -2.96
N LYS A 311 24.38 26.62 -3.09
CA LYS A 311 24.89 27.87 -2.53
C LYS A 311 24.14 29.08 -3.08
N THR A 312 23.86 29.10 -4.38
CA THR A 312 23.08 30.17 -5.02
C THR A 312 21.67 30.23 -4.46
N ALA A 313 21.04 29.08 -4.19
CA ALA A 313 19.73 29.02 -3.54
C ALA A 313 19.77 29.60 -2.12
N GLU A 314 20.80 29.29 -1.34
CA GLU A 314 20.97 29.78 0.02
C GLU A 314 21.23 31.30 0.07
N GLU A 315 22.10 31.79 -0.80
CA GLU A 315 22.32 33.24 -1.00
C GLU A 315 21.04 33.94 -1.44
N PHE A 316 20.23 33.29 -2.28
CA PHE A 316 18.94 33.81 -2.72
C PHE A 316 17.94 33.92 -1.56
N LEU A 317 17.84 32.92 -0.68
CA LEU A 317 17.01 32.98 0.52
C LEU A 317 17.39 34.15 1.42
N GLN A 318 18.70 34.36 1.65
CA GLN A 318 19.20 35.48 2.45
C GLN A 318 18.85 36.82 1.80
N LYS A 319 19.06 36.95 0.48
CA LYS A 319 18.77 38.16 -0.28
C LYS A 319 17.27 38.51 -0.26
N MET A 320 16.40 37.52 -0.42
CA MET A 320 14.94 37.70 -0.39
C MET A 320 14.37 37.76 1.03
N LYS A 321 15.22 37.58 2.06
CA LYS A 321 14.84 37.58 3.48
C LYS A 321 13.77 36.53 3.81
N TYR A 322 13.80 35.40 3.12
CA TYR A 322 12.95 34.26 3.46
C TYR A 322 13.44 33.58 4.73
N SER A 323 12.55 32.83 5.38
CA SER A 323 12.90 32.07 6.58
C SER A 323 14.05 31.11 6.28
N THR A 324 14.97 30.96 7.23
CA THR A 324 16.03 29.93 7.18
C THR A 324 15.48 28.52 7.05
N ASN A 325 14.23 28.30 7.47
CA ASN A 325 13.53 27.01 7.43
C ASN A 325 12.91 26.68 6.05
N THR A 326 13.13 27.54 5.05
CA THR A 326 12.65 27.31 3.68
C THR A 326 13.35 26.10 3.06
N GLN A 327 12.59 25.14 2.53
CA GLN A 327 13.13 23.97 1.83
C GLN A 327 13.78 24.37 0.50
N ILE A 328 14.86 23.69 0.14
CA ILE A 328 15.55 23.88 -1.14
C ILE A 328 15.59 22.54 -1.85
N GLN A 329 15.16 22.50 -3.11
CA GLN A 329 15.30 21.33 -3.97
C GLN A 329 16.06 21.69 -5.25
N VAL A 330 17.16 21.00 -5.54
CA VAL A 330 17.96 21.17 -6.74
C VAL A 330 17.71 20.00 -7.70
N LEU A 331 17.26 20.32 -8.90
CA LEU A 331 16.77 19.38 -9.90
C LEU A 331 17.67 19.43 -11.14
N PRO A 332 18.18 18.31 -11.65
CA PRO A 332 18.77 18.28 -12.99
C PRO A 332 17.67 18.31 -14.06
N GLU A 333 17.98 18.86 -15.24
CA GLU A 333 17.11 18.75 -16.41
C GLU A 333 16.80 17.27 -16.72
N GLY A 334 15.52 16.94 -16.83
CA GLY A 334 14.99 15.58 -16.96
C GLY A 334 14.75 14.85 -15.63
N GLY A 335 15.18 15.43 -14.51
CA GLY A 335 14.95 14.93 -13.14
C GLY A 335 13.83 15.66 -12.38
N GLU A 336 12.99 16.43 -13.07
CA GLU A 336 12.03 17.32 -12.43
C GLU A 336 10.92 16.56 -11.69
N THR A 337 10.60 17.04 -10.49
CA THR A 337 9.56 16.43 -9.65
C THR A 337 8.16 16.89 -10.09
N PRO A 338 7.09 16.12 -9.84
CA PRO A 338 5.72 16.55 -10.14
C PRO A 338 5.36 17.90 -9.51
N ILE A 339 5.89 18.20 -8.31
CA ILE A 339 5.70 19.48 -7.62
C ILE A 339 6.35 20.62 -8.40
N PHE A 340 7.55 20.45 -8.96
CA PHE A 340 8.16 21.45 -9.82
C PHE A 340 7.38 21.63 -11.13
N LYS A 341 7.01 20.53 -11.77
CA LYS A 341 6.29 20.54 -13.07
C LYS A 341 4.96 21.30 -13.00
N GLN A 342 4.29 21.31 -11.84
CA GLN A 342 3.00 21.99 -11.65
C GLN A 342 3.05 23.51 -11.90
N PHE A 343 4.23 24.13 -11.79
CA PHE A 343 4.40 25.56 -12.00
C PHE A 343 4.47 25.94 -13.48
N PHE A 344 4.43 24.98 -14.41
CA PHE A 344 4.58 25.20 -15.85
C PHE A 344 3.29 24.84 -16.60
N LYS A 345 2.89 25.67 -17.57
CA LYS A 345 1.62 25.52 -18.32
C LYS A 345 1.69 24.51 -19.48
N ASP A 346 2.89 24.22 -19.97
CA ASP A 346 3.17 23.48 -21.20
C ASP A 346 4.32 22.46 -21.02
N TRP A 347 4.47 21.91 -19.79
CA TRP A 347 5.47 20.89 -19.51
C TRP A 347 5.25 19.63 -20.35
N LYS A 348 6.29 19.18 -21.06
CA LYS A 348 6.28 17.94 -21.86
C LYS A 348 7.51 17.10 -21.56
N ASP A 349 7.30 15.86 -21.13
CA ASP A 349 8.40 14.91 -20.97
C ASP A 349 8.86 14.38 -22.36
N LYS A 350 10.16 14.22 -22.58
CA LYS A 350 10.79 13.91 -23.88
C LYS A 350 10.23 12.70 -24.64
N ASP A 351 9.49 11.81 -23.98
CA ASP A 351 8.92 10.58 -24.57
C ASP A 351 7.39 10.51 -24.45
N GLN A 352 6.71 11.62 -24.14
CA GLN A 352 5.25 11.64 -24.09
C GLN A 352 4.72 11.63 -25.53
N SER A 353 3.97 10.60 -25.91
CA SER A 353 3.44 10.45 -27.27
C SER A 353 2.55 11.63 -27.66
N ASP A 354 2.83 12.21 -28.83
CA ASP A 354 1.99 13.22 -29.47
C ASP A 354 0.66 12.58 -29.91
N GLY A 355 -0.44 12.94 -29.24
CA GLY A 355 -1.77 12.81 -29.81
C GLY A 355 -2.80 12.02 -29.01
N PHE A 356 -3.52 12.73 -28.14
CA PHE A 356 -4.98 12.76 -28.15
C PHE A 356 -5.41 14.24 -28.07
N GLY A 357 -6.07 14.73 -29.13
CA GLY A 357 -6.23 16.15 -29.43
C GLY A 357 -7.32 16.94 -28.70
N LYS A 358 -7.30 18.25 -29.02
CA LYS A 358 -8.20 19.38 -28.69
C LYS A 358 -7.85 20.20 -27.42
N VAL A 359 -7.04 21.22 -27.68
CA VAL A 359 -6.65 22.35 -26.82
C VAL A 359 -7.88 23.17 -26.42
N TYR A 360 -8.09 23.36 -25.11
CA TYR A 360 -8.82 24.51 -24.59
C TYR A 360 -7.88 25.32 -23.71
N ILE A 361 -7.96 26.63 -23.94
CA ILE A 361 -7.13 27.73 -23.45
C ILE A 361 -6.97 27.73 -21.92
N THR A 362 -5.80 28.22 -21.51
CA THR A 362 -5.32 28.60 -20.18
C THR A 362 -6.37 29.26 -19.27
N GLU A 363 -6.21 29.10 -17.95
CA GLU A 363 -6.83 29.87 -16.82
C GLU A 363 -7.84 29.18 -15.88
N LYS A 364 -7.93 27.84 -15.83
CA LYS A 364 -8.55 27.17 -14.66
C LYS A 364 -7.68 26.01 -14.24
N VAL A 365 -7.18 26.05 -12.98
CA VAL A 365 -6.65 24.90 -12.22
C VAL A 365 -7.41 23.68 -12.68
N ALA A 366 -6.73 22.75 -13.38
CA ALA A 366 -7.36 21.76 -14.26
C ALA A 366 -8.67 21.28 -13.66
N GLN A 367 -9.77 21.93 -14.06
CA GLN A 367 -11.09 21.45 -13.72
C GLN A 367 -11.14 20.20 -14.57
N ILE A 368 -10.78 19.07 -13.97
CA ILE A 368 -10.99 17.77 -14.57
C ILE A 368 -12.48 17.76 -14.85
N LYS A 369 -12.84 18.01 -16.12
CA LYS A 369 -14.22 18.10 -16.53
C LYS A 369 -14.85 16.80 -16.08
N GLN A 370 -15.86 16.90 -15.23
CA GLN A 370 -16.68 15.78 -14.82
C GLN A 370 -17.51 15.42 -16.05
N ILE A 371 -16.89 14.65 -16.95
CA ILE A 371 -17.56 14.09 -18.11
C ILE A 371 -18.33 12.88 -17.57
N PRO A 372 -19.66 12.84 -17.74
CA PRO A 372 -20.44 11.67 -17.33
C PRO A 372 -19.88 10.40 -17.94
N PHE A 373 -19.76 9.35 -17.14
CA PHE A 373 -19.34 8.05 -17.63
C PHE A 373 -20.41 7.48 -18.58
N ASP A 374 -19.96 6.99 -19.72
CA ASP A 374 -20.82 6.38 -20.73
C ASP A 374 -21.04 4.89 -20.40
N ALA A 375 -22.09 4.61 -19.64
CA ALA A 375 -22.40 3.27 -19.15
C ALA A 375 -22.68 2.25 -20.27
N SER A 376 -22.99 2.71 -21.49
CA SER A 376 -23.20 1.81 -22.64
C SER A 376 -21.94 1.02 -23.01
N LYS A 377 -20.76 1.49 -22.61
CA LYS A 377 -19.49 0.79 -22.83
C LYS A 377 -19.32 -0.47 -22.01
N LEU A 378 -20.06 -0.61 -20.89
CA LEU A 378 -19.99 -1.80 -20.04
C LEU A 378 -20.59 -3.05 -20.70
N HIS A 379 -21.41 -2.86 -21.74
CA HIS A 379 -21.92 -3.96 -22.58
C HIS A 379 -20.83 -4.63 -23.41
N SER A 380 -19.69 -3.95 -23.59
CA SER A 380 -18.48 -4.54 -24.18
C SER A 380 -17.49 -4.89 -23.09
N SER A 381 -17.01 -6.15 -23.04
CA SER A 381 -15.95 -6.58 -22.13
C SER A 381 -14.68 -6.95 -22.91
N PRO A 382 -13.77 -5.99 -23.17
CA PRO A 382 -12.48 -6.31 -23.79
C PRO A 382 -11.60 -7.18 -22.88
N GLN A 383 -11.81 -7.10 -21.56
CA GLN A 383 -10.96 -7.75 -20.55
C GLN A 383 -11.24 -9.24 -20.43
N MET A 384 -12.47 -9.71 -20.68
CA MET A 384 -12.75 -11.14 -20.86
C MET A 384 -11.91 -11.75 -21.99
N ALA A 385 -11.64 -11.02 -23.08
CA ALA A 385 -10.82 -11.53 -24.17
C ALA A 385 -9.36 -11.77 -23.77
N ALA A 386 -8.83 -11.03 -22.78
CA ALA A 386 -7.45 -11.21 -22.32
C ALA A 386 -7.26 -12.47 -21.47
N GLN A 387 -8.34 -13.01 -20.86
CA GLN A 387 -8.27 -14.19 -20.00
C GLN A 387 -7.97 -15.49 -20.78
N HIS A 388 -8.18 -15.51 -22.08
CA HIS A 388 -8.00 -16.70 -22.91
C HIS A 388 -6.57 -16.96 -23.39
N ASN A 389 -5.58 -16.16 -22.98
CA ASN A 389 -4.19 -16.45 -23.30
C ASN A 389 -3.62 -17.50 -22.35
N MET A 390 -4.00 -18.76 -22.59
CA MET A 390 -3.33 -19.92 -22.00
C MET A 390 -1.88 -19.95 -22.51
N VAL A 391 -0.92 -20.12 -21.59
CA VAL A 391 0.51 -20.18 -21.95
C VAL A 391 0.82 -21.49 -22.70
N ASP A 392 0.19 -22.57 -22.28
CA ASP A 392 0.03 -23.86 -22.97
C ASP A 392 -1.21 -24.61 -22.44
N ASP A 393 -1.28 -25.93 -22.59
CA ASP A 393 -2.39 -26.78 -22.13
C ASP A 393 -2.26 -27.27 -20.67
N GLY A 394 -1.30 -26.74 -19.90
CA GLY A 394 -1.02 -27.15 -18.53
C GLY A 394 -0.42 -28.55 -18.40
N SER A 395 0.01 -29.22 -19.48
CA SER A 395 0.52 -30.60 -19.50
C SER A 395 1.96 -30.80 -19.01
N GLY A 396 2.66 -29.72 -18.70
CA GLY A 396 4.03 -29.73 -18.17
C GLY A 396 4.18 -30.32 -16.76
N GLY A 397 5.43 -30.31 -16.28
CA GLY A 397 5.77 -30.79 -14.94
C GLY A 397 5.32 -29.80 -13.86
N VAL A 398 4.72 -30.31 -12.78
CA VAL A 398 4.20 -29.51 -11.67
C VAL A 398 4.87 -29.96 -10.38
N GLU A 399 5.38 -28.99 -9.61
CA GLU A 399 5.84 -29.19 -8.23
C GLU A 399 5.19 -28.14 -7.33
N ILE A 400 4.64 -28.58 -6.19
CA ILE A 400 3.94 -27.71 -5.24
C ILE A 400 4.59 -27.79 -3.87
N TRP A 401 4.82 -26.63 -3.26
CA TRP A 401 5.26 -26.50 -1.88
C TRP A 401 4.30 -25.64 -1.07
N ARG A 402 4.01 -26.06 0.17
CA ARG A 402 3.42 -25.20 1.18
C ARG A 402 4.51 -24.32 1.79
N VAL A 403 4.17 -23.07 2.06
CA VAL A 403 5.02 -22.11 2.76
C VAL A 403 4.89 -22.32 4.25
N GLU A 404 6.01 -22.56 4.92
CA GLU A 404 6.10 -22.66 6.38
C GLU A 404 7.26 -21.82 6.91
N ASN A 405 7.33 -21.65 8.23
CA ASN A 405 8.42 -20.94 8.90
C ASN A 405 9.81 -21.58 8.65
N SER A 406 9.84 -22.86 8.33
CA SER A 406 11.05 -23.63 7.99
C SER A 406 11.47 -23.49 6.52
N GLY A 407 10.63 -22.88 5.66
CA GLY A 407 10.85 -22.74 4.23
C GLY A 407 9.75 -23.39 3.40
N ARG A 408 10.14 -23.99 2.26
CA ARG A 408 9.24 -24.69 1.33
C ARG A 408 9.10 -26.15 1.73
N VAL A 409 7.88 -26.58 2.07
CA VAL A 409 7.57 -27.98 2.39
C VAL A 409 6.83 -28.61 1.21
N GLN A 410 7.42 -29.65 0.62
CA GLN A 410 6.88 -30.28 -0.59
C GLN A 410 5.57 -31.00 -0.28
N ILE A 411 4.57 -30.79 -1.13
CA ILE A 411 3.26 -31.43 -1.02
C ILE A 411 3.27 -32.74 -1.78
N ASP A 412 2.61 -33.75 -1.21
CA ASP A 412 2.40 -35.02 -1.89
C ASP A 412 1.55 -34.81 -3.17
N PRO A 413 1.97 -35.33 -4.34
CA PRO A 413 1.23 -35.17 -5.59
C PRO A 413 -0.24 -35.63 -5.55
N SER A 414 -0.60 -36.56 -4.65
CA SER A 414 -1.99 -36.99 -4.47
C SER A 414 -2.89 -35.86 -3.96
N SER A 415 -2.34 -34.92 -3.18
CA SER A 415 -3.02 -33.74 -2.63
C SER A 415 -2.91 -32.48 -3.49
N TYR A 416 -2.39 -32.58 -4.73
CA TYR A 416 -2.38 -31.43 -5.64
C TYR A 416 -3.80 -30.98 -5.98
N GLY A 417 -4.05 -29.68 -5.85
CA GLY A 417 -5.39 -29.10 -5.93
C GLY A 417 -6.11 -28.98 -4.59
N GLU A 418 -5.46 -29.34 -3.47
CA GLU A 418 -5.99 -29.14 -2.12
C GLU A 418 -5.16 -28.09 -1.37
N PHE A 419 -5.73 -26.90 -1.17
CA PHE A 419 -5.10 -25.79 -0.48
C PHE A 419 -5.83 -25.42 0.80
N TYR A 420 -5.15 -24.66 1.65
CA TYR A 420 -5.66 -24.13 2.90
C TYR A 420 -5.64 -22.61 2.81
N GLY A 421 -6.80 -21.97 3.00
CA GLY A 421 -6.99 -20.53 2.90
C GLY A 421 -6.22 -19.73 3.95
N GLY A 422 -5.76 -20.38 5.02
CA GLY A 422 -4.84 -19.80 5.99
C GLY A 422 -3.36 -20.00 5.67
N ASP A 423 -3.00 -20.59 4.53
CA ASP A 423 -1.60 -20.85 4.13
C ASP A 423 -1.26 -20.14 2.81
N CYS A 424 0.04 -20.15 2.47
CA CYS A 424 0.53 -19.78 1.13
C CYS A 424 1.19 -20.99 0.44
N TYR A 425 1.13 -21.01 -0.89
CA TYR A 425 1.67 -22.10 -1.71
C TYR A 425 2.53 -21.54 -2.85
N ILE A 426 3.60 -22.26 -3.18
CA ILE A 426 4.45 -21.99 -4.33
C ILE A 426 4.30 -23.16 -5.29
N ILE A 427 3.88 -22.88 -6.52
CA ILE A 427 3.71 -23.87 -7.59
C ILE A 427 4.72 -23.58 -8.68
N LEU A 428 5.63 -24.51 -8.94
CA LEU A 428 6.51 -24.47 -10.10
C LEU A 428 5.88 -25.28 -11.23
N TYR A 429 5.66 -24.63 -12.36
CA TYR A 429 5.28 -25.25 -13.61
C TYR A 429 6.45 -25.21 -14.58
N THR A 430 6.81 -26.36 -15.15
CA THR A 430 7.91 -26.50 -16.11
C THR A 430 7.40 -27.09 -17.41
N TYR A 431 7.59 -26.37 -18.51
CA TYR A 431 7.13 -26.73 -19.84
C TYR A 431 8.25 -26.49 -20.88
N PRO A 432 8.17 -26.98 -22.12
CA PRO A 432 9.29 -26.98 -23.05
C PRO A 432 9.92 -25.61 -23.34
N ARG A 433 9.16 -24.51 -23.20
CA ARG A 433 9.65 -23.15 -23.48
C ARG A 433 10.12 -22.40 -22.24
N GLY A 434 9.92 -22.94 -21.03
CA GLY A 434 10.35 -22.26 -19.81
C GLY A 434 9.66 -22.74 -18.55
N GLN A 435 9.65 -21.86 -17.55
CA GLN A 435 9.12 -22.13 -16.22
C GLN A 435 8.23 -20.98 -15.75
N ILE A 436 7.19 -21.30 -14.99
CA ILE A 436 6.29 -20.35 -14.34
C ILE A 436 6.24 -20.69 -12.87
N ILE A 437 6.40 -19.69 -12.00
CA ILE A 437 6.22 -19.83 -10.56
C ILE A 437 4.95 -19.09 -10.16
N TYR A 438 3.92 -19.82 -9.77
CA TYR A 438 2.75 -19.24 -9.13
C TYR A 438 2.98 -19.14 -7.62
N THR A 439 2.73 -17.96 -7.06
CA THR A 439 2.68 -17.74 -5.61
C THR A 439 1.22 -17.57 -5.22
N TRP A 440 0.59 -18.65 -4.77
CA TRP A 440 -0.80 -18.63 -4.32
C TRP A 440 -0.87 -18.19 -2.86
N GLN A 441 -1.77 -17.27 -2.57
CA GLN A 441 -1.92 -16.63 -1.26
C GLN A 441 -3.34 -16.83 -0.74
N GLY A 442 -3.46 -17.57 0.37
CA GLY A 442 -4.75 -17.79 1.03
C GLY A 442 -5.34 -16.51 1.60
N ALA A 443 -6.66 -16.40 1.60
CA ALA A 443 -7.39 -15.22 2.06
C ALA A 443 -7.15 -14.92 3.56
N ASN A 444 -6.89 -15.96 4.35
CA ASN A 444 -6.65 -15.91 5.78
C ASN A 444 -5.16 -16.07 6.16
N ALA A 445 -4.25 -16.04 5.17
CA ALA A 445 -2.82 -16.17 5.42
C ALA A 445 -2.30 -14.97 6.22
N THR A 446 -1.40 -15.23 7.18
CA THR A 446 -0.85 -14.18 8.04
C THR A 446 0.21 -13.36 7.31
N ARG A 447 0.45 -12.13 7.77
CA ARG A 447 1.39 -11.20 7.10
C ARG A 447 2.81 -11.75 6.98
N ASP A 448 3.26 -12.52 7.97
CA ASP A 448 4.54 -13.22 7.95
C ASP A 448 4.58 -14.31 6.86
N GLU A 449 3.51 -15.07 6.66
CA GLU A 449 3.40 -16.06 5.58
C GLU A 449 3.37 -15.41 4.18
N LEU A 450 2.65 -14.30 4.04
CA LEU A 450 2.66 -13.50 2.81
C LEU A 450 4.07 -12.96 2.49
N THR A 451 4.80 -12.53 3.52
CA THR A 451 6.20 -12.07 3.36
C THR A 451 7.13 -13.23 3.04
N MET A 452 6.95 -14.38 3.71
CA MET A 452 7.73 -15.59 3.50
C MET A 452 7.51 -16.18 2.11
N SER A 453 6.26 -16.25 1.64
CA SER A 453 5.92 -16.74 0.30
C SER A 453 6.62 -15.90 -0.79
N ALA A 454 6.60 -14.58 -0.68
CA ALA A 454 7.32 -13.70 -1.59
C ALA A 454 8.84 -13.96 -1.56
N PHE A 455 9.42 -14.11 -0.37
CA PHE A 455 10.85 -14.42 -0.22
C PHE A 455 11.24 -15.77 -0.85
N LEU A 456 10.46 -16.82 -0.56
CA LEU A 456 10.70 -18.18 -1.05
C LEU A 456 10.49 -18.31 -2.56
N THR A 457 9.56 -17.54 -3.14
CA THR A 457 9.38 -17.44 -4.60
C THR A 457 10.63 -16.86 -5.27
N VAL A 458 11.18 -15.76 -4.73
CA VAL A 458 12.42 -15.18 -5.25
C VAL A 458 13.61 -16.13 -5.07
N GLN A 459 13.67 -16.87 -3.96
CA GLN A 459 14.71 -17.88 -3.75
C GLN A 459 14.61 -19.03 -4.77
N LEU A 460 13.39 -19.51 -5.07
CA LEU A 460 13.16 -20.53 -6.09
C LEU A 460 13.56 -20.03 -7.48
N ASP A 461 13.11 -18.84 -7.88
CA ASP A 461 13.46 -18.26 -9.18
C ASP A 461 14.98 -18.13 -9.35
N ARG A 462 15.69 -17.64 -8.32
CA ARG A 462 17.16 -17.59 -8.34
C ARG A 462 17.80 -18.95 -8.51
N SER A 463 17.26 -20.00 -7.87
CA SER A 463 17.77 -21.37 -8.03
C SER A 463 17.53 -21.94 -9.43
N LEU A 464 16.56 -21.40 -10.15
CA LEU A 464 16.24 -21.71 -11.55
C LEU A 464 16.96 -20.78 -12.54
N GLY A 465 17.90 -19.94 -12.07
CA GLY A 465 18.67 -19.02 -12.92
C GLY A 465 18.01 -17.66 -13.16
N GLY A 466 16.91 -17.33 -12.48
CA GLY A 466 16.25 -16.03 -12.54
C GLY A 466 15.46 -15.77 -13.83
N GLN A 467 15.07 -16.84 -14.54
CA GLN A 467 14.39 -16.77 -15.84
C GLN A 467 12.90 -17.14 -15.75
N ALA A 468 12.41 -17.62 -14.61
CA ALA A 468 11.03 -18.07 -14.49
C ALA A 468 10.06 -16.88 -14.44
N VAL A 469 8.90 -17.02 -15.08
CA VAL A 469 7.84 -16.03 -14.98
C VAL A 469 7.19 -16.15 -13.60
N GLN A 470 7.19 -15.09 -12.80
CA GLN A 470 6.56 -15.09 -11.48
C GLN A 470 5.15 -14.51 -11.57
N VAL A 471 4.16 -15.23 -11.07
CA VAL A 471 2.75 -14.82 -11.04
C VAL A 471 2.23 -14.90 -9.61
N ARG A 472 1.83 -13.77 -9.02
CA ARG A 472 1.18 -13.75 -7.71
C ARG A 472 -0.32 -13.97 -7.89
N VAL A 473 -0.89 -14.88 -7.11
CA VAL A 473 -2.29 -15.30 -7.21
C VAL A 473 -2.91 -15.22 -5.82
N SER A 474 -3.97 -14.43 -5.69
CA SER A 474 -4.79 -14.43 -4.48
C SER A 474 -5.85 -15.54 -4.57
N GLN A 475 -6.24 -16.11 -3.45
CA GLN A 475 -7.34 -17.07 -3.36
C GLN A 475 -8.59 -16.57 -4.11
N GLY A 476 -9.20 -17.43 -4.92
CA GLY A 476 -10.36 -17.12 -5.77
C GLY A 476 -10.01 -16.44 -7.09
N LYS A 477 -8.79 -15.91 -7.22
CA LYS A 477 -8.26 -15.23 -8.42
C LYS A 477 -7.32 -16.09 -9.24
N GLU A 478 -7.45 -17.42 -9.13
CA GLU A 478 -6.63 -18.35 -9.89
C GLU A 478 -6.89 -18.22 -11.40
N PRO A 479 -5.86 -17.96 -12.22
CA PRO A 479 -6.03 -17.91 -13.66
C PRO A 479 -6.32 -19.29 -14.23
N ALA A 480 -7.02 -19.35 -15.37
CA ALA A 480 -7.38 -20.59 -16.06
C ALA A 480 -6.17 -21.51 -16.28
N HIS A 481 -5.00 -20.93 -16.60
CA HIS A 481 -3.77 -21.70 -16.74
C HIS A 481 -3.38 -22.41 -15.44
N LEU A 482 -3.34 -21.72 -14.29
CA LEU A 482 -3.03 -22.36 -13.00
C LEU A 482 -4.03 -23.49 -12.70
N LEU A 483 -5.31 -23.26 -12.95
CA LEU A 483 -6.34 -24.28 -12.68
C LEU A 483 -6.14 -25.52 -13.59
N SER A 484 -5.71 -25.35 -14.84
CA SER A 484 -5.45 -26.46 -15.78
C SER A 484 -4.32 -27.41 -15.35
N LEU A 485 -3.43 -26.98 -14.45
CA LEU A 485 -2.38 -27.84 -13.88
C LEU A 485 -2.99 -29.00 -13.07
N PHE A 486 -4.20 -28.82 -12.53
CA PHE A 486 -4.91 -29.83 -11.75
C PHE A 486 -5.76 -30.77 -12.63
N LYS A 487 -5.72 -30.61 -13.96
CA LYS A 487 -6.47 -31.42 -14.93
C LYS A 487 -7.98 -31.33 -14.65
N ASP A 488 -8.63 -32.47 -14.55
CA ASP A 488 -10.06 -32.58 -14.26
C ASP A 488 -10.37 -32.54 -12.76
N LYS A 489 -9.35 -32.42 -11.88
CA LYS A 489 -9.56 -32.34 -10.44
C LYS A 489 -10.09 -30.96 -10.04
N PRO A 490 -11.16 -30.88 -9.21
CA PRO A 490 -11.58 -29.63 -8.59
C PRO A 490 -10.48 -29.03 -7.72
N LEU A 491 -10.48 -27.70 -7.60
CA LEU A 491 -9.67 -27.00 -6.58
C LEU A 491 -10.44 -27.01 -5.26
N ILE A 492 -9.89 -27.64 -4.22
CA ILE A 492 -10.43 -27.67 -2.86
C ILE A 492 -9.67 -26.67 -2.00
N ILE A 493 -10.39 -25.80 -1.29
CA ILE A 493 -9.83 -24.83 -0.35
C ILE A 493 -10.44 -25.04 1.03
N TYR A 494 -9.61 -25.39 2.00
CA TYR A 494 -9.98 -25.52 3.41
C TYR A 494 -9.89 -24.15 4.12
N LYS A 495 -10.70 -23.89 5.16
CA LYS A 495 -10.84 -22.53 5.74
C LYS A 495 -9.59 -22.05 6.51
N ASN A 496 -8.93 -22.96 7.23
CA ASN A 496 -7.82 -22.66 8.15
C ASN A 496 -6.43 -22.86 7.49
N GLY A 497 -5.34 -22.94 8.25
CA GLY A 497 -3.94 -22.90 7.75
C GLY A 497 -2.97 -23.87 8.42
N THR A 498 -2.55 -24.92 7.75
CA THR A 498 -1.74 -25.99 8.35
C THR A 498 -0.26 -25.67 8.62
N SER A 499 0.25 -24.49 8.27
CA SER A 499 1.68 -24.15 8.29
C SER A 499 2.34 -24.06 9.68
N LYS A 500 1.56 -23.88 10.77
CA LYS A 500 2.08 -23.58 12.11
C LYS A 500 2.37 -24.85 12.92
N LYS A 501 3.62 -24.99 13.37
CA LYS A 501 4.12 -26.12 14.19
C LYS A 501 3.39 -26.35 15.51
N GLU A 502 2.88 -25.30 16.15
CA GLU A 502 2.15 -25.44 17.42
C GLU A 502 0.78 -26.12 17.28
N GLY A 503 0.48 -26.65 16.08
CA GLY A 503 -0.66 -27.51 15.83
C GLY A 503 -1.90 -26.65 15.73
N GLN A 504 -2.33 -26.36 14.51
CA GLN A 504 -3.71 -25.92 14.37
C GLN A 504 -4.66 -26.96 14.96
N ALA A 505 -5.78 -26.49 15.49
CA ALA A 505 -6.84 -27.36 15.95
C ALA A 505 -7.13 -28.39 14.83
N PRO A 506 -7.26 -29.68 15.16
CA PRO A 506 -7.67 -30.67 14.18
C PRO A 506 -8.96 -30.20 13.51
N ALA A 507 -9.12 -30.51 12.23
CA ALA A 507 -10.31 -30.13 11.48
C ALA A 507 -11.56 -30.55 12.29
N PRO A 508 -12.56 -29.66 12.44
CA PRO A 508 -13.73 -29.96 13.24
C PRO A 508 -14.40 -31.23 12.68
N PRO A 509 -15.02 -32.05 13.55
CA PRO A 509 -15.58 -33.32 13.13
C PRO A 509 -16.78 -33.13 12.19
N THR A 510 -17.48 -32.00 12.32
CA THR A 510 -18.52 -31.53 11.40
C THR A 510 -17.93 -30.45 10.50
N ARG A 511 -18.13 -30.56 9.18
CA ARG A 511 -17.55 -29.65 8.17
C ARG A 511 -18.55 -29.44 7.04
N LEU A 512 -18.63 -28.22 6.51
CA LEU A 512 -19.48 -27.89 5.38
C LEU A 512 -18.62 -27.38 4.22
N PHE A 513 -18.89 -27.85 3.01
CA PHE A 513 -18.20 -27.43 1.79
C PHE A 513 -19.19 -26.94 0.77
N GLN A 514 -18.98 -25.73 0.24
CA GLN A 514 -19.69 -25.20 -0.91
C GLN A 514 -18.97 -25.64 -2.18
N VAL A 515 -19.72 -26.20 -3.12
CA VAL A 515 -19.24 -26.68 -4.42
C VAL A 515 -19.88 -25.83 -5.50
N ARG A 516 -19.05 -25.04 -6.18
CA ARG A 516 -19.48 -24.11 -7.22
C ARG A 516 -18.68 -24.28 -8.50
N ARG A 517 -19.36 -24.23 -9.63
CA ARG A 517 -18.74 -24.16 -10.96
C ARG A 517 -18.28 -22.73 -11.27
N ASN A 518 -17.07 -22.59 -11.82
CA ASN A 518 -16.59 -21.33 -12.39
C ASN A 518 -16.79 -21.32 -13.93
N LEU A 519 -16.89 -20.13 -14.52
CA LEU A 519 -16.90 -19.89 -15.97
C LEU A 519 -15.71 -20.56 -16.71
N ALA A 520 -14.56 -20.71 -16.05
CA ALA A 520 -13.35 -21.30 -16.63
C ALA A 520 -13.31 -22.85 -16.62
N SER A 521 -14.46 -23.52 -16.56
CA SER A 521 -14.67 -24.99 -16.64
C SER A 521 -14.24 -25.86 -15.44
N ILE A 522 -13.57 -25.29 -14.43
CA ILE A 522 -13.13 -26.04 -13.24
C ILE A 522 -14.04 -25.73 -12.05
N THR A 523 -14.48 -26.79 -11.37
CA THR A 523 -15.26 -26.70 -10.12
C THR A 523 -14.36 -26.29 -8.96
N ARG A 524 -14.81 -25.32 -8.17
CA ARG A 524 -14.18 -24.89 -6.93
C ARG A 524 -14.98 -25.38 -5.74
N ILE A 525 -14.26 -25.85 -4.73
CA ILE A 525 -14.83 -26.40 -3.52
C ILE A 525 -14.21 -25.66 -2.35
N VAL A 526 -15.01 -24.95 -1.56
CA VAL A 526 -14.52 -24.13 -0.45
C VAL A 526 -15.19 -24.60 0.84
N GLU A 527 -14.39 -24.83 1.87
CA GLU A 527 -14.90 -25.07 3.22
C GLU A 527 -15.47 -23.78 3.79
N VAL A 528 -16.73 -23.83 4.20
CA VAL A 528 -17.51 -22.72 4.76
C VAL A 528 -17.92 -23.05 6.20
N ASP A 529 -18.50 -22.08 6.89
CA ASP A 529 -19.00 -22.31 8.25
C ASP A 529 -20.14 -23.34 8.27
N VAL A 530 -20.20 -24.11 9.35
CA VAL A 530 -21.27 -25.09 9.56
C VAL A 530 -22.48 -24.34 10.11
N ASP A 531 -23.15 -23.60 9.23
CA ASP A 531 -24.31 -22.77 9.54
C ASP A 531 -25.31 -22.84 8.39
N ALA A 532 -26.60 -22.77 8.70
CA ALA A 532 -27.66 -22.71 7.69
C ALA A 532 -27.46 -21.51 6.74
N ASN A 533 -27.00 -20.36 7.25
CA ASN A 533 -26.72 -19.16 6.48
C ASN A 533 -25.60 -19.31 5.45
N SER A 534 -24.86 -20.42 5.44
CA SER A 534 -23.86 -20.69 4.40
C SER A 534 -24.44 -21.41 3.18
N LEU A 535 -25.66 -21.96 3.27
CA LEU A 535 -26.29 -22.69 2.16
C LEU A 535 -26.74 -21.74 1.05
N ASN A 536 -26.66 -22.21 -0.19
CA ASN A 536 -27.01 -21.41 -1.36
C ASN A 536 -27.74 -22.25 -2.40
N SER A 537 -28.99 -21.90 -2.72
CA SER A 537 -29.83 -22.63 -3.68
C SER A 537 -29.21 -22.78 -5.07
N ASN A 538 -28.22 -21.95 -5.42
CA ASN A 538 -27.52 -21.99 -6.70
C ASN A 538 -26.42 -23.08 -6.77
N ASP A 539 -26.00 -23.62 -5.62
CA ASP A 539 -24.81 -24.45 -5.54
C ASP A 539 -25.10 -25.82 -4.90
N THR A 540 -24.11 -26.72 -4.93
CA THR A 540 -24.15 -27.98 -4.18
C THR A 540 -23.29 -27.89 -2.93
N PHE A 541 -23.68 -28.57 -1.85
CA PHE A 541 -22.94 -28.58 -0.61
C PHE A 541 -22.66 -29.99 -0.10
N VAL A 542 -21.53 -30.18 0.58
CA VAL A 542 -21.19 -31.40 1.29
C VAL A 542 -21.07 -31.13 2.79
N LEU A 543 -22.02 -31.66 3.56
CA LEU A 543 -22.00 -31.65 5.02
C LEU A 543 -21.43 -32.97 5.52
N LYS A 544 -20.18 -32.96 6.01
CA LYS A 544 -19.57 -34.10 6.69
C LYS A 544 -19.91 -34.06 8.18
N LEU A 545 -20.34 -35.18 8.74
CA LEU A 545 -20.60 -35.35 10.17
C LEU A 545 -19.46 -36.13 10.89
N PRO A 546 -19.46 -36.14 12.24
CA PRO A 546 -18.38 -36.74 13.02
C PRO A 546 -18.12 -38.24 12.75
N ARG A 547 -19.13 -39.02 12.35
CA ARG A 547 -19.01 -40.47 12.12
C ARG A 547 -18.69 -40.85 10.66
N ASN A 548 -18.17 -39.90 9.88
CA ASN A 548 -17.89 -40.06 8.44
C ASN A 548 -19.13 -40.44 7.60
N ASN A 549 -20.32 -40.18 8.13
CA ASN A 549 -21.55 -40.02 7.35
C ASN A 549 -21.75 -38.53 7.06
N GLY A 550 -22.69 -38.21 6.18
CA GLY A 550 -22.99 -36.82 5.84
C GLY A 550 -24.10 -36.68 4.84
N PHE A 551 -24.21 -35.49 4.27
CA PHE A 551 -25.21 -35.15 3.27
C PHE A 551 -24.55 -34.43 2.08
N ILE A 552 -24.99 -34.76 0.87
CA ILE A 552 -24.81 -33.92 -0.31
C ILE A 552 -26.12 -33.17 -0.50
N TRP A 553 -26.13 -31.88 -0.18
CA TRP A 553 -27.29 -31.01 -0.35
C TRP A 553 -27.23 -30.36 -1.73
N ILE A 554 -28.26 -30.58 -2.53
CA ILE A 554 -28.34 -30.12 -3.92
C ILE A 554 -29.33 -28.96 -3.98
N GLY A 555 -28.80 -27.75 -4.14
CA GLY A 555 -29.59 -26.56 -4.42
C GLY A 555 -30.38 -26.72 -5.71
N LYS A 556 -31.53 -26.05 -5.84
CA LYS A 556 -32.38 -26.13 -7.03
C LYS A 556 -31.66 -25.62 -8.29
N GLY A 557 -30.86 -24.56 -8.17
CA GLY A 557 -30.04 -23.98 -9.25
C GLY A 557 -28.76 -24.74 -9.53
N ALA A 558 -28.38 -25.71 -8.69
CA ALA A 558 -27.14 -26.46 -8.84
C ALA A 558 -27.06 -27.22 -10.18
N SER A 559 -25.85 -27.22 -10.74
CA SER A 559 -25.46 -27.90 -11.97
C SER A 559 -24.97 -29.32 -11.73
N GLN A 560 -24.95 -30.13 -12.80
CA GLN A 560 -24.47 -31.52 -12.71
C GLN A 560 -22.95 -31.58 -12.41
N GLU A 561 -22.19 -30.58 -12.85
CA GLU A 561 -20.76 -30.43 -12.57
C GLU A 561 -20.49 -30.19 -11.09
N GLU A 562 -21.34 -29.42 -10.42
CA GLU A 562 -21.26 -29.21 -8.97
C GLU A 562 -21.61 -30.47 -8.19
N GLU A 563 -22.62 -31.22 -8.64
CA GLU A 563 -22.94 -32.52 -8.05
C GLU A 563 -21.75 -33.51 -8.15
N LYS A 564 -21.06 -33.54 -9.30
CA LYS A 564 -19.82 -34.34 -9.47
C LYS A 564 -18.70 -33.84 -8.55
N GLY A 565 -18.54 -32.53 -8.39
CA GLY A 565 -17.58 -31.95 -7.45
C GLY A 565 -17.89 -32.34 -6.00
N ALA A 566 -19.17 -32.39 -5.63
CA ALA A 566 -19.62 -32.81 -4.31
C ALA A 566 -19.33 -34.29 -4.06
N GLU A 567 -19.56 -35.16 -5.04
CA GLU A 567 -19.16 -36.58 -4.97
C GLU A 567 -17.63 -36.73 -4.81
N TYR A 568 -16.85 -35.94 -5.54
CA TYR A 568 -15.39 -35.93 -5.45
C TYR A 568 -14.92 -35.57 -4.04
N VAL A 569 -15.35 -34.44 -3.47
CA VAL A 569 -14.92 -34.04 -2.13
C VAL A 569 -15.46 -34.97 -1.05
N ALA A 570 -16.66 -35.56 -1.23
CA ALA A 570 -17.16 -36.58 -0.31
C ALA A 570 -16.24 -37.82 -0.26
N ASP A 571 -15.70 -38.28 -1.40
CA ASP A 571 -14.72 -39.37 -1.42
C ASP A 571 -13.38 -38.96 -0.80
N VAL A 572 -12.87 -37.76 -1.11
CA VAL A 572 -11.64 -37.22 -0.49
C VAL A 572 -11.77 -37.22 1.04
N LEU A 573 -12.92 -36.78 1.55
CA LEU A 573 -13.24 -36.74 2.98
C LEU A 573 -13.61 -38.11 3.57
N LYS A 574 -13.65 -39.16 2.76
CA LYS A 574 -14.13 -40.51 3.13
C LYS A 574 -15.50 -40.48 3.81
N CYS A 575 -16.36 -39.57 3.34
CA CYS A 575 -17.68 -39.32 3.85
C CYS A 575 -18.73 -40.11 3.07
N LYS A 576 -19.44 -41.02 3.74
CA LYS A 576 -20.63 -41.69 3.20
C LYS A 576 -21.81 -40.74 3.24
N ALA A 577 -21.92 -39.90 2.22
CA ALA A 577 -22.94 -38.86 2.15
C ALA A 577 -24.21 -39.34 1.43
N SER A 578 -25.38 -39.06 2.01
CA SER A 578 -26.68 -39.26 1.35
C SER A 578 -27.10 -38.00 0.61
N ARG A 579 -27.71 -38.15 -0.57
CA ARG A 579 -28.19 -37.02 -1.37
C ARG A 579 -29.50 -36.49 -0.80
N ILE A 580 -29.60 -35.17 -0.67
CA ILE A 580 -30.81 -34.46 -0.31
C ILE A 580 -31.05 -33.34 -1.32
N GLN A 581 -32.27 -33.25 -1.82
CA GLN A 581 -32.68 -32.11 -2.63
C GLN A 581 -33.12 -30.99 -1.70
N GLU A 582 -32.80 -29.75 -2.05
CA GLU A 582 -33.36 -28.57 -1.41
C GLU A 582 -34.89 -28.68 -1.25
N GLY A 583 -35.39 -28.37 -0.05
CA GLY A 583 -36.79 -28.49 0.35
C GLY A 583 -37.22 -29.89 0.83
N LYS A 584 -36.32 -30.89 0.78
CA LYS A 584 -36.56 -32.27 1.26
C LYS A 584 -35.60 -32.68 2.39
N GLU A 585 -35.03 -31.71 3.08
CA GLU A 585 -34.01 -31.94 4.08
C GLU A 585 -34.61 -32.55 5.35
N PRO A 586 -34.00 -33.63 5.90
CA PRO A 586 -34.42 -34.19 7.17
C PRO A 586 -34.06 -33.25 8.33
N GLU A 587 -34.76 -33.36 9.46
CA GLU A 587 -34.45 -32.59 10.68
C GLU A 587 -33.00 -32.80 11.16
N GLU A 588 -32.41 -33.99 10.95
CA GLU A 588 -31.01 -34.26 11.27
C GLU A 588 -30.03 -33.34 10.51
N PHE A 589 -30.33 -33.01 9.26
CA PHE A 589 -29.51 -32.10 8.45
C PHE A 589 -29.52 -30.70 9.08
N TRP A 590 -30.70 -30.15 9.36
CA TRP A 590 -30.83 -28.84 9.99
C TRP A 590 -30.19 -28.78 11.37
N ASN A 591 -30.42 -29.79 12.21
CA ASN A 591 -29.81 -29.86 13.54
C ASN A 591 -28.28 -29.89 13.47
N SER A 592 -27.70 -30.49 12.43
CA SER A 592 -26.25 -30.54 12.23
C SER A 592 -25.65 -29.19 11.80
N LEU A 593 -26.48 -28.27 11.29
CA LEU A 593 -26.13 -26.89 10.95
C LEU A 593 -26.45 -25.88 12.07
N GLY A 594 -26.81 -26.37 13.26
CA GLY A 594 -27.21 -25.52 14.39
C GLY A 594 -28.70 -25.16 14.41
N GLY A 595 -29.48 -25.67 13.47
CA GLY A 595 -30.92 -25.44 13.35
C GLY A 595 -31.31 -24.97 11.94
N ARG A 596 -32.61 -24.72 11.75
CA ARG A 596 -33.11 -24.04 10.55
C ARG A 596 -32.75 -22.56 10.66
N GLY A 597 -32.22 -22.00 9.59
CA GLY A 597 -31.93 -20.58 9.47
C GLY A 597 -32.26 -20.09 8.08
N ASP A 598 -32.21 -18.78 7.89
CA ASP A 598 -32.24 -18.19 6.56
C ASP A 598 -30.96 -18.61 5.80
N TYR A 599 -31.03 -18.62 4.48
CA TYR A 599 -29.91 -18.97 3.62
C TYR A 599 -30.04 -18.28 2.27
N GLN A 600 -29.01 -18.36 1.42
CA GLN A 600 -29.01 -17.68 0.13
C GLN A 600 -29.96 -18.36 -0.86
N THR A 601 -31.18 -17.85 -0.95
CA THR A 601 -32.20 -18.36 -1.87
C THR A 601 -33.00 -17.24 -2.53
N SER A 602 -33.33 -17.42 -3.80
CA SER A 602 -34.24 -16.58 -4.57
C SER A 602 -34.61 -17.28 -5.88
N PRO A 603 -35.71 -16.92 -6.57
CA PRO A 603 -36.02 -17.49 -7.88
C PRO A 603 -34.86 -17.44 -8.88
N LEU A 604 -34.00 -16.42 -8.76
CA LEU A 604 -32.76 -16.29 -9.52
C LEU A 604 -31.72 -17.35 -9.16
N LEU A 605 -31.42 -17.52 -7.88
CA LEU A 605 -30.46 -18.54 -7.40
C LEU A 605 -30.99 -19.96 -7.62
N GLU A 606 -32.29 -20.14 -7.82
CA GLU A 606 -32.90 -21.43 -8.15
C GLU A 606 -32.84 -21.75 -9.66
N THR A 607 -32.41 -20.81 -10.51
CA THR A 607 -32.34 -21.02 -11.96
C THR A 607 -31.07 -21.75 -12.38
N ARG A 608 -31.22 -22.62 -13.38
CA ARG A 608 -30.08 -23.29 -14.06
C ARG A 608 -29.71 -22.60 -15.39
N ALA A 609 -30.40 -21.51 -15.73
CA ALA A 609 -30.19 -20.81 -16.99
C ALA A 609 -28.83 -20.11 -17.00
N GLU A 610 -28.00 -20.43 -17.99
CA GLU A 610 -26.61 -19.95 -18.10
C GLU A 610 -26.46 -18.72 -18.99
N ASP A 611 -27.57 -18.24 -19.56
CA ASP A 611 -27.55 -17.25 -20.65
C ASP A 611 -27.02 -15.87 -20.18
N HIS A 612 -27.03 -15.61 -18.86
CA HIS A 612 -26.70 -14.30 -18.28
C HIS A 612 -25.91 -14.46 -16.96
N PRO A 613 -24.60 -14.79 -17.02
CA PRO A 613 -23.79 -14.89 -15.82
C PRO A 613 -23.67 -13.54 -15.10
N PRO A 614 -23.55 -13.53 -13.77
CA PRO A 614 -23.46 -12.28 -13.02
C PRO A 614 -22.15 -11.54 -13.33
N ARG A 615 -22.19 -10.20 -13.35
CA ARG A 615 -21.04 -9.34 -13.66
C ARG A 615 -20.85 -8.29 -12.58
N LEU A 616 -19.64 -8.16 -12.05
CA LEU A 616 -19.30 -7.19 -11.01
C LEU A 616 -18.46 -6.05 -11.60
N TYR A 617 -18.72 -4.82 -11.17
CA TYR A 617 -17.97 -3.63 -11.60
C TYR A 617 -17.60 -2.75 -10.41
N GLY A 618 -16.39 -2.22 -10.41
CA GLY A 618 -15.94 -1.19 -9.47
C GLY A 618 -16.22 0.21 -10.01
N CYS A 619 -16.91 1.03 -9.22
CA CYS A 619 -17.24 2.41 -9.52
C CYS A 619 -16.39 3.33 -8.62
N SER A 620 -15.38 3.99 -9.20
CA SER A 620 -14.43 4.80 -8.45
C SER A 620 -14.16 6.14 -9.13
N ASN A 621 -13.85 7.18 -8.36
CA ASN A 621 -13.38 8.46 -8.88
C ASN A 621 -11.91 8.79 -8.52
N LYS A 622 -11.17 7.82 -7.98
CA LYS A 622 -9.78 8.00 -7.51
C LYS A 622 -8.83 8.55 -8.57
N THR A 623 -9.10 8.31 -9.86
CA THR A 623 -8.31 8.84 -11.00
C THR A 623 -8.61 10.31 -11.31
N GLY A 624 -9.46 10.97 -10.52
CA GLY A 624 -9.95 12.34 -10.72
C GLY A 624 -11.24 12.42 -11.55
N ARG A 625 -11.65 11.32 -12.19
CA ARG A 625 -12.94 11.17 -12.88
C ARG A 625 -13.62 9.90 -12.41
N PHE A 626 -14.94 9.95 -12.36
CA PHE A 626 -15.74 8.75 -12.14
C PHE A 626 -15.60 7.80 -13.33
N ILE A 627 -15.13 6.59 -13.05
CA ILE A 627 -14.97 5.49 -13.99
C ILE A 627 -15.62 4.23 -13.42
N ILE A 628 -16.07 3.36 -14.32
CA ILE A 628 -16.56 2.03 -13.97
C ILE A 628 -15.73 1.01 -14.72
N GLU A 629 -15.18 0.06 -13.99
CA GLU A 629 -14.34 -1.01 -14.53
C GLU A 629 -14.89 -2.37 -14.10
N GLU A 630 -14.92 -3.33 -15.01
CA GLU A 630 -15.38 -4.68 -14.71
C GLU A 630 -14.34 -5.41 -13.86
N VAL A 631 -14.81 -6.10 -12.82
CA VAL A 631 -13.99 -7.04 -12.05
C VAL A 631 -13.85 -8.30 -12.89
N PRO A 632 -12.64 -8.63 -13.36
CA PRO A 632 -12.46 -9.71 -14.31
C PRO A 632 -12.57 -11.08 -13.63
N GLY A 633 -13.24 -12.02 -14.30
CA GLY A 633 -13.34 -13.42 -13.89
C GLY A 633 -14.27 -13.63 -12.69
N GLU A 634 -14.04 -14.70 -11.94
CA GLU A 634 -14.82 -14.97 -10.73
C GLU A 634 -14.52 -13.91 -9.67
N PHE A 635 -15.57 -13.31 -9.13
CA PHE A 635 -15.47 -12.35 -8.05
C PHE A 635 -15.73 -13.01 -6.68
N THR A 636 -15.01 -12.54 -5.67
CA THR A 636 -15.14 -12.95 -4.27
C THR A 636 -15.49 -11.72 -3.43
N GLN A 637 -15.75 -11.94 -2.14
CA GLN A 637 -15.99 -10.85 -1.20
C GLN A 637 -14.79 -9.88 -1.10
N ASP A 638 -13.57 -10.31 -1.44
CA ASP A 638 -12.38 -9.45 -1.49
C ASP A 638 -12.43 -8.37 -2.58
N ASP A 639 -13.24 -8.58 -3.63
CA ASP A 639 -13.40 -7.58 -4.70
C ASP A 639 -14.32 -6.43 -4.30
N LEU A 640 -15.02 -6.55 -3.16
CA LEU A 640 -15.86 -5.49 -2.62
C LEU A 640 -14.99 -4.45 -1.92
N ALA A 641 -14.49 -3.49 -2.70
CA ALA A 641 -13.64 -2.41 -2.22
C ALA A 641 -14.43 -1.47 -1.28
N GLU A 642 -14.09 -1.48 0.02
CA GLU A 642 -14.77 -0.71 1.07
C GLU A 642 -14.73 0.81 0.85
N ASP A 643 -13.82 1.30 0.00
CA ASP A 643 -13.65 2.71 -0.35
C ASP A 643 -14.23 3.10 -1.72
N ASP A 644 -14.90 2.18 -2.40
CA ASP A 644 -15.58 2.41 -3.69
C ASP A 644 -17.04 1.91 -3.64
N VAL A 645 -17.79 2.12 -4.72
CA VAL A 645 -19.12 1.53 -4.92
C VAL A 645 -19.01 0.37 -5.92
N MET A 646 -19.66 -0.74 -5.65
CA MET A 646 -19.67 -1.90 -6.54
C MET A 646 -21.04 -2.08 -7.19
N LEU A 647 -21.06 -2.34 -8.49
CA LEU A 647 -22.28 -2.66 -9.24
C LEU A 647 -22.23 -4.14 -9.60
N LEU A 648 -23.21 -4.93 -9.13
CA LEU A 648 -23.37 -6.33 -9.49
C LEU A 648 -24.61 -6.47 -10.37
N ASP A 649 -24.43 -6.85 -11.61
CA ASP A 649 -25.51 -7.19 -12.53
C ASP A 649 -25.79 -8.69 -12.47
N ALA A 650 -26.95 -9.06 -11.91
CA ALA A 650 -27.44 -10.44 -11.81
C ALA A 650 -28.65 -10.70 -12.73
N TRP A 651 -28.71 -9.99 -13.86
CA TRP A 651 -29.72 -10.11 -14.93
C TRP A 651 -31.18 -9.78 -14.57
N GLU A 652 -31.81 -10.36 -13.55
CA GLU A 652 -33.15 -9.89 -13.16
C GLU A 652 -33.09 -8.73 -12.16
N GLN A 653 -31.93 -8.49 -11.54
CA GLN A 653 -31.69 -7.40 -10.60
C GLN A 653 -30.27 -6.84 -10.78
N ILE A 654 -30.11 -5.55 -10.50
CA ILE A 654 -28.81 -4.90 -10.38
C ILE A 654 -28.64 -4.47 -8.93
N PHE A 655 -27.55 -4.88 -8.30
CA PHE A 655 -27.19 -4.44 -6.95
C PHE A 655 -26.15 -3.33 -7.02
N ILE A 656 -26.34 -2.31 -6.19
CA ILE A 656 -25.34 -1.27 -5.92
C ILE A 656 -24.92 -1.45 -4.47
N TRP A 657 -23.75 -2.04 -4.29
CA TRP A 657 -23.14 -2.22 -2.98
C TRP A 657 -22.25 -1.01 -2.66
N ILE A 658 -22.50 -0.37 -1.53
CA ILE A 658 -21.80 0.86 -1.11
C ILE A 658 -20.81 0.50 0.00
N GLY A 659 -19.52 0.60 -0.32
CA GLY A 659 -18.45 0.50 0.68
C GLY A 659 -18.57 1.60 1.74
N LYS A 660 -18.17 1.27 2.98
CA LYS A 660 -18.31 2.17 4.13
C LYS A 660 -17.60 3.53 3.94
N ASP A 661 -16.49 3.53 3.19
CA ASP A 661 -15.62 4.67 2.93
C ASP A 661 -15.85 5.31 1.54
N ALA A 662 -16.81 4.80 0.76
CA ALA A 662 -17.16 5.33 -0.55
C ALA A 662 -17.65 6.78 -0.47
N ASN A 663 -17.24 7.61 -1.44
CA ASN A 663 -17.56 9.04 -1.41
C ASN A 663 -18.91 9.37 -2.06
N GLU A 664 -19.44 10.56 -1.76
CA GLU A 664 -20.78 10.98 -2.22
C GLU A 664 -20.90 11.12 -3.75
N VAL A 665 -19.78 11.35 -4.45
CA VAL A 665 -19.78 11.43 -5.91
C VAL A 665 -19.92 10.02 -6.50
N GLU A 666 -19.18 9.04 -5.98
CA GLU A 666 -19.30 7.63 -6.39
C GLU A 666 -20.70 7.09 -6.16
N LYS A 667 -21.30 7.35 -4.98
CA LYS A 667 -22.68 6.93 -4.66
C LYS A 667 -23.71 7.49 -5.64
N LYS A 668 -23.58 8.77 -6.03
CA LYS A 668 -24.52 9.42 -6.95
C LYS A 668 -24.34 8.96 -8.40
N GLU A 669 -23.10 8.94 -8.88
CA GLU A 669 -22.81 8.59 -10.27
C GLU A 669 -22.97 7.09 -10.53
N SER A 670 -22.72 6.20 -9.55
CA SER A 670 -22.99 4.76 -9.67
C SER A 670 -24.48 4.47 -9.88
N VAL A 671 -25.38 5.07 -9.08
CA VAL A 671 -26.84 4.91 -9.24
C VAL A 671 -27.32 5.41 -10.59
N LYS A 672 -26.81 6.56 -11.05
CA LYS A 672 -27.11 7.11 -12.37
C LYS A 672 -26.58 6.21 -13.50
N SER A 673 -25.37 5.69 -13.34
CA SER A 673 -24.74 4.82 -14.33
C SER A 673 -25.41 3.47 -14.41
N ALA A 674 -25.87 2.89 -13.29
CA ALA A 674 -26.64 1.65 -13.27
C ALA A 674 -27.95 1.76 -14.06
N LYS A 675 -28.66 2.89 -13.92
CA LYS A 675 -29.87 3.17 -14.71
C LYS A 675 -29.55 3.27 -16.20
N MET A 676 -28.51 4.03 -16.56
CA MET A 676 -28.09 4.19 -17.95
C MET A 676 -27.61 2.86 -18.55
N TYR A 677 -26.87 2.06 -17.79
CA TYR A 677 -26.43 0.72 -18.16
C TYR A 677 -27.64 -0.16 -18.53
N LEU A 678 -28.67 -0.19 -17.67
CA LEU A 678 -29.90 -0.93 -17.93
C LEU A 678 -30.69 -0.38 -19.14
N GLU A 679 -30.79 0.95 -19.29
CA GLU A 679 -31.54 1.59 -20.37
C GLU A 679 -30.93 1.36 -21.76
N THR A 680 -29.60 1.17 -21.80
CA THR A 680 -28.79 1.01 -23.01
C THR A 680 -28.44 -0.45 -23.31
N ASP A 681 -28.94 -1.39 -22.51
CA ASP A 681 -28.69 -2.82 -22.69
C ASP A 681 -29.18 -3.30 -24.08
N PRO A 682 -28.28 -3.81 -24.94
CA PRO A 682 -28.63 -4.20 -26.31
C PRO A 682 -29.42 -5.51 -26.38
N SER A 683 -29.45 -6.30 -25.31
CA SER A 683 -30.12 -7.61 -25.25
C SER A 683 -31.66 -7.52 -25.24
N GLY A 684 -32.21 -6.32 -25.00
CA GLY A 684 -33.66 -6.11 -24.87
C GLY A 684 -34.22 -6.44 -23.49
N ARG A 685 -33.36 -6.55 -22.46
CA ARG A 685 -33.74 -6.69 -21.05
C ARG A 685 -34.79 -5.66 -20.60
N ASP A 686 -35.67 -6.04 -19.67
CA ASP A 686 -36.70 -5.11 -19.13
C ASP A 686 -36.02 -3.93 -18.44
N LYS A 687 -36.26 -2.72 -18.96
CA LYS A 687 -35.71 -1.47 -18.40
C LYS A 687 -36.23 -1.15 -16.99
N ARG A 688 -37.24 -1.88 -16.50
CA ARG A 688 -37.77 -1.81 -15.14
C ARG A 688 -37.11 -2.81 -14.20
N THR A 689 -36.07 -3.51 -14.63
CA THR A 689 -35.28 -4.37 -13.74
C THR A 689 -34.92 -3.61 -12.45
N PRO A 690 -35.23 -4.18 -11.27
CA PRO A 690 -34.93 -3.55 -9.99
C PRO A 690 -33.45 -3.23 -9.81
N ILE A 691 -33.18 -2.02 -9.32
CA ILE A 691 -31.87 -1.60 -8.83
C ILE A 691 -31.94 -1.54 -7.30
N VAL A 692 -31.22 -2.43 -6.64
CA VAL A 692 -31.22 -2.59 -5.18
C VAL A 692 -29.96 -1.96 -4.61
N ILE A 693 -30.11 -1.04 -3.66
CA ILE A 693 -28.97 -0.38 -3.00
C ILE A 693 -28.69 -1.08 -1.67
N ILE A 694 -27.47 -1.54 -1.50
CA ILE A 694 -26.98 -2.27 -0.33
C ILE A 694 -25.84 -1.46 0.28
N LYS A 695 -25.79 -1.41 1.60
CA LYS A 695 -24.64 -0.85 2.33
C LYS A 695 -23.80 -2.00 2.87
N GLN A 696 -22.49 -1.80 2.93
CA GLN A 696 -21.59 -2.71 3.61
C GLN A 696 -22.12 -3.07 5.00
N GLY A 697 -22.14 -4.37 5.34
CA GLY A 697 -22.68 -4.88 6.62
C GLY A 697 -24.18 -5.17 6.63
N HIS A 698 -24.88 -4.89 5.53
CA HIS A 698 -26.33 -5.10 5.40
C HIS A 698 -26.69 -5.87 4.12
N GLU A 699 -25.81 -6.76 3.69
CA GLU A 699 -25.98 -7.56 2.49
C GLU A 699 -27.09 -8.61 2.68
N PRO A 700 -28.16 -8.58 1.89
CA PRO A 700 -29.19 -9.60 1.95
C PRO A 700 -28.70 -10.93 1.34
N PRO A 701 -29.28 -12.07 1.71
CA PRO A 701 -28.94 -13.37 1.12
C PRO A 701 -29.07 -13.41 -0.42
N THR A 702 -29.95 -12.60 -1.01
CA THR A 702 -30.10 -12.46 -2.47
C THR A 702 -28.90 -11.81 -3.16
N PHE A 703 -28.04 -11.11 -2.41
CA PHE A 703 -26.78 -10.54 -2.88
C PHE A 703 -25.61 -11.47 -2.56
N THR A 704 -25.50 -11.92 -1.31
CA THR A 704 -24.36 -12.73 -0.87
C THR A 704 -24.29 -14.07 -1.60
N GLY A 705 -25.44 -14.58 -2.07
CA GLY A 705 -25.53 -15.82 -2.86
C GLY A 705 -24.77 -15.79 -4.19
N TRP A 706 -24.36 -14.62 -4.68
CA TRP A 706 -23.55 -14.54 -5.90
C TRP A 706 -22.05 -14.75 -5.64
N PHE A 707 -21.60 -14.78 -4.40
CA PHE A 707 -20.19 -14.89 -4.03
C PHE A 707 -19.85 -16.29 -3.50
N LEU A 708 -18.73 -16.85 -3.94
CA LEU A 708 -18.22 -18.11 -3.42
C LEU A 708 -17.65 -17.91 -2.00
N GLY A 709 -18.09 -18.73 -1.04
CA GLY A 709 -17.56 -18.78 0.31
C GLY A 709 -17.74 -17.49 1.11
N TRP A 710 -18.90 -16.85 0.99
CA TRP A 710 -19.20 -15.60 1.69
C TRP A 710 -19.00 -15.71 3.21
N ASP A 711 -18.23 -14.79 3.79
CA ASP A 711 -18.00 -14.70 5.24
C ASP A 711 -18.88 -13.60 5.84
N SER A 712 -19.87 -14.02 6.63
CA SER A 712 -20.80 -13.12 7.33
C SER A 712 -20.15 -12.36 8.50
N SER A 713 -18.97 -12.77 8.94
CA SER A 713 -18.24 -12.19 10.09
C SER A 713 -17.13 -11.22 9.69
N ARG A 714 -16.94 -10.98 8.39
CA ARG A 714 -15.80 -10.25 7.84
C ARG A 714 -15.71 -8.79 8.29
N TRP A 715 -16.82 -8.06 8.39
CA TRP A 715 -16.87 -6.63 8.68
C TRP A 715 -17.77 -6.27 9.86
#